data_AF-A0A928L1K4-F1
#
_entry.id   AF-A0A928L1K4-F1
#
_cell.length_a   1.000
_cell.length_b   1.000
_cell.length_c   1.000
_cell.angle_alpha   90.00
_cell.angle_beta   90.00
_cell.angle_gamma   90.00
#
_symmetry.space_group_name_H-M   'P 1'
#
loop_
_entity.id
_entity.type
_entity.pdbx_description
1 polymer ?
#
loop_
_entity_poly.entity_id
_entity_poly.type
_entity_poly.pdbx_seq_one_letter_code
_entity_poly.pdbx_strand_id
1 'polypeptide(L)'
;MKHKLLKRILSVAIAATCVIGVTKVDAVSYSVAEAEASNAEPGKNEYQILSPVPSGSSITPIEQPARLDSLKGKRIALVGGSFSASVTHEVISDMLVDEYGCITYYMTEEIGKSGTFNPNSISDKSKEFQQKLKEYKIDAVISGNCGCGICTVKETGNGLAAEYAGIPAVVVGAEAFIPQIESTGYNRGVPVVRTAAYPGAFANDTTEEQQRKAREDLYPQIVTALTTQISQAEKDRIAGDIAGVNYDDIIFTGSHERVQQYYEVNEMSDGLTVVPPTRELVEYYLQYTTYKATDIVNTRNGEVQDVPPANREILAYHVAVNAIMAGCPPEYMPLCIAITRCFANGNFYKSLASTHGWTPYVLVSGPIARQLGISYEDGMINKEANKLLGRFVSLAMLNLAGYKIKENRMGTFGYMLPIAFAEDEQACLDIGWNPYHVENGYDLNTSVVTCGSTLTWGNPIDIGTTDADKAIQLLSWDVTEKQQNGLGNTNPREARMIWLTKDAAETIAKGCSSKTELKDILVDTARRPLWMRTYAHYWANTGSKIHMNITFDEHYNDIKSGASTENVEQDFVLETLVPEWLRGIIPFKKIDTTQTIQENSTGFVITGGDISSQAQIMPGGDACSFNVNLPRNWDTLAANEGYSPIADYYLSE
;
A
#
# COMPACT_ATOMS: atom_id res chain seq x y z
N MET A 1 -6.74 -56.17 -26.35
CA MET A 1 -5.30 -55.91 -26.11
C MET A 1 -4.63 -54.91 -27.07
N LYS A 2 -5.24 -54.49 -28.19
CA LYS A 2 -4.65 -53.45 -29.08
C LYS A 2 -5.02 -51.98 -28.78
N HIS A 3 -5.85 -51.71 -27.76
CA HIS A 3 -6.22 -50.34 -27.35
C HIS A 3 -5.52 -49.82 -26.08
N LYS A 4 -4.80 -50.68 -25.33
CA LYS A 4 -4.02 -50.27 -24.15
C LYS A 4 -2.56 -49.92 -24.48
N LEU A 5 -2.06 -50.29 -25.67
CA LEU A 5 -0.68 -49.99 -26.08
C LEU A 5 -0.54 -48.61 -26.74
N LEU A 6 -1.58 -48.12 -27.43
CA LEU A 6 -1.56 -46.79 -28.06
C LEU A 6 -1.62 -45.64 -27.04
N LYS A 7 -2.29 -45.83 -25.90
CA LYS A 7 -2.33 -44.82 -24.83
C LYS A 7 -0.99 -44.68 -24.08
N ARG A 8 -0.16 -45.73 -24.02
CA ARG A 8 1.15 -45.66 -23.36
C ARG A 8 2.25 -45.05 -24.22
N ILE A 9 2.11 -45.07 -25.55
CA ILE A 9 3.06 -44.43 -26.47
C ILE A 9 2.77 -42.92 -26.58
N LEU A 10 1.50 -42.50 -26.45
CA LEU A 10 1.14 -41.07 -26.43
C LEU A 10 1.51 -40.37 -25.11
N SER A 11 1.52 -41.08 -23.98
CA SER A 11 1.89 -40.50 -22.67
C SER A 11 3.40 -40.29 -22.48
N VAL A 12 4.24 -40.98 -23.26
CA VAL A 12 5.71 -40.87 -23.16
C VAL A 12 6.26 -39.82 -24.13
N ALA A 13 5.56 -39.49 -25.22
CA ALA A 13 5.95 -38.41 -26.13
C ALA A 13 5.59 -37.00 -25.60
N ILE A 14 4.62 -36.88 -24.70
CA ILE A 14 4.23 -35.59 -24.09
C ILE A 14 5.10 -35.25 -22.87
N ALA A 15 5.76 -36.24 -22.25
CA ALA A 15 6.62 -36.03 -21.08
C ALA A 15 8.07 -35.60 -21.42
N ALA A 16 8.49 -35.63 -22.69
CA ALA A 16 9.87 -35.35 -23.09
C ALA A 16 10.09 -33.98 -23.75
N THR A 17 9.08 -33.10 -23.80
CA THR A 17 9.19 -31.76 -24.43
C THR A 17 8.88 -30.62 -23.46
N CYS A 18 8.73 -30.88 -22.15
CA CYS A 18 8.46 -29.86 -21.12
C CYS A 18 9.68 -29.48 -20.28
N VAL A 19 10.89 -29.74 -20.77
CA VAL A 19 12.12 -29.23 -20.16
C VAL A 19 12.84 -28.44 -21.25
N ILE A 20 13.12 -27.16 -20.97
CA ILE A 20 13.67 -26.10 -21.85
C ILE A 20 12.58 -25.20 -22.45
N GLY A 21 12.41 -24.02 -21.85
CA GLY A 21 11.69 -22.89 -22.45
C GLY A 21 10.59 -22.29 -21.58
N VAL A 22 10.95 -21.62 -20.47
CA VAL A 22 10.05 -20.65 -19.83
C VAL A 22 10.10 -19.37 -20.67
N THR A 23 9.28 -19.30 -21.71
CA THR A 23 8.93 -18.04 -22.37
C THR A 23 7.53 -17.64 -21.93
N LYS A 24 7.40 -16.35 -21.59
CA LYS A 24 6.17 -15.59 -21.33
C LYS A 24 4.92 -16.27 -21.89
N VAL A 25 3.91 -16.43 -21.04
CA VAL A 25 2.52 -16.65 -21.42
C VAL A 25 2.21 -15.69 -22.57
N ASP A 26 1.83 -16.26 -23.71
CA ASP A 26 1.50 -15.52 -24.91
C ASP A 26 0.49 -14.42 -24.57
N ALA A 27 0.97 -13.18 -24.61
CA ALA A 27 0.11 -12.07 -24.95
C ALA A 27 -0.62 -12.50 -26.22
N VAL A 28 -1.95 -12.47 -26.21
CA VAL A 28 -2.72 -12.48 -27.44
C VAL A 28 -2.23 -11.27 -28.21
N SER A 29 -1.26 -11.51 -29.09
CA SER A 29 -0.78 -10.55 -30.05
C SER A 29 -1.97 -10.29 -30.94
N TYR A 30 -2.67 -9.18 -30.69
CA TYR A 30 -3.34 -8.50 -31.78
C TYR A 30 -2.23 -8.10 -32.74
N SER A 31 -1.92 -9.01 -33.67
CA SER A 31 -1.14 -8.70 -34.85
C SER A 31 -1.85 -7.51 -35.48
N VAL A 32 -1.16 -6.37 -35.53
CA VAL A 32 -1.55 -5.24 -36.34
C VAL A 32 -1.55 -5.76 -37.78
N ALA A 33 -2.69 -6.28 -38.21
CA ALA A 33 -2.95 -6.46 -39.61
C ALA A 33 -2.98 -5.04 -40.17
N GLU A 34 -1.99 -4.74 -40.99
CA GLU A 34 -1.96 -3.62 -41.91
C GLU A 34 -3.23 -3.68 -42.78
N ALA A 35 -4.32 -3.10 -42.27
CA ALA A 35 -5.52 -2.86 -43.03
C ALA A 35 -5.33 -1.51 -43.70
N GLU A 36 -5.10 -1.60 -45.01
CA GLU A 36 -4.99 -0.57 -46.03
C GLU A 36 -5.59 0.78 -45.64
N ALA A 37 -4.73 1.80 -45.67
CA ALA A 37 -5.10 3.20 -45.72
C ALA A 37 -6.06 3.44 -46.90
N SER A 38 -7.34 3.59 -46.59
CA SER A 38 -8.30 4.20 -47.52
C SER A 38 -8.55 5.64 -47.08
N ASN A 39 -7.88 6.56 -47.76
CA ASN A 39 -8.24 7.95 -48.02
C ASN A 39 -9.33 8.58 -47.11
N ALA A 40 -9.00 8.80 -45.83
CA ALA A 40 -9.67 9.81 -45.03
C ALA A 40 -8.69 10.98 -44.83
N GLU A 41 -9.11 12.20 -45.19
CA GLU A 41 -8.44 13.43 -44.74
C GLU A 41 -8.27 13.39 -43.21
N PRO A 42 -7.22 14.00 -42.62
CA PRO A 42 -7.04 14.05 -41.16
C PRO A 42 -8.26 14.73 -40.54
N GLY A 43 -9.17 13.92 -40.00
CA GLY A 43 -10.57 14.31 -39.84
C GLY A 43 -11.01 14.26 -38.39
N LYS A 44 -11.22 15.43 -37.78
CA LYS A 44 -12.12 15.80 -36.65
C LYS A 44 -12.27 14.92 -35.39
N ASN A 45 -11.72 13.70 -35.34
CA ASN A 45 -11.95 12.68 -34.31
C ASN A 45 -10.63 12.07 -33.78
N GLU A 46 -9.49 12.69 -34.08
CA GLU A 46 -8.19 12.28 -33.54
C GLU A 46 -7.78 13.17 -32.38
N TYR A 47 -7.26 12.54 -31.33
CA TYR A 47 -6.75 13.21 -30.13
C TYR A 47 -5.23 13.10 -30.10
N GLN A 48 -4.57 14.22 -29.84
CA GLN A 48 -3.17 14.27 -29.45
C GLN A 48 -3.11 14.24 -27.93
N ILE A 49 -2.54 13.17 -27.37
CA ILE A 49 -2.55 12.93 -25.93
C ILE A 49 -1.18 13.11 -25.30
N LEU A 50 -1.22 13.50 -24.03
CA LEU A 50 -0.06 13.80 -23.20
C LEU A 50 0.25 12.66 -22.24
N SER A 51 1.47 12.66 -21.69
CA SER A 51 1.90 11.67 -20.70
C SER A 51 1.24 11.90 -19.34
N PRO A 52 0.57 10.90 -18.76
CA PRO A 52 0.13 10.95 -17.37
C PRO A 52 1.24 10.62 -16.37
N VAL A 53 2.36 10.07 -16.84
CA VAL A 53 3.47 9.60 -16.02
C VAL A 53 4.59 10.65 -16.04
N PRO A 54 5.01 11.18 -14.87
CA PRO A 54 6.15 12.07 -14.81
C PRO A 54 7.44 11.38 -15.26
N SER A 55 8.27 12.09 -16.01
CA SER A 55 9.61 11.62 -16.39
C SER A 55 10.57 11.62 -15.20
N GLY A 56 11.39 10.59 -15.10
CA GLY A 56 12.51 10.53 -14.16
C GLY A 56 12.14 10.10 -12.74
N SER A 57 13.06 9.36 -12.12
CA SER A 57 13.08 9.18 -10.66
C SER A 57 14.00 10.24 -10.06
N SER A 58 13.70 10.73 -8.86
CA SER A 58 14.63 11.59 -8.11
C SER A 58 15.93 10.85 -7.74
N ILE A 59 15.95 9.52 -7.87
CA ILE A 59 17.06 8.67 -7.44
C ILE A 59 17.93 8.29 -8.63
N THR A 60 19.22 8.61 -8.53
CA THR A 60 20.23 8.21 -9.52
C THR A 60 20.67 6.76 -9.28
N PRO A 61 20.76 5.91 -10.31
CA PRO A 61 21.32 4.57 -10.19
C PRO A 61 22.76 4.55 -9.69
N ILE A 62 23.09 3.61 -8.80
CA ILE A 62 24.46 3.38 -8.33
C ILE A 62 25.27 2.56 -9.34
N GLU A 63 26.59 2.71 -9.27
CA GLU A 63 27.48 1.70 -9.80
C GLU A 63 27.43 0.46 -8.89
N GLN A 64 26.73 -0.58 -9.34
CA GLN A 64 26.57 -1.81 -8.56
C GLN A 64 27.92 -2.56 -8.43
N PRO A 65 28.21 -3.14 -7.24
CA PRO A 65 29.44 -3.89 -7.01
C PRO A 65 29.55 -5.11 -7.94
N ALA A 66 30.78 -5.48 -8.26
CA ALA A 66 31.06 -6.71 -8.98
C ALA A 66 30.58 -7.93 -8.20
N ARG A 67 30.10 -8.94 -8.91
CA ARG A 67 29.79 -10.24 -8.32
C ARG A 67 31.09 -10.98 -8.02
N LEU A 68 31.03 -11.95 -7.12
CA LEU A 68 32.21 -12.66 -6.65
C LEU A 68 32.72 -13.62 -7.74
N ASP A 69 34.02 -13.63 -8.02
CA ASP A 69 34.60 -14.61 -8.96
C ASP A 69 34.52 -16.05 -8.44
N SER A 70 34.42 -16.22 -7.12
CA SER A 70 34.30 -17.50 -6.41
C SER A 70 33.80 -17.28 -4.99
N LEU A 71 33.05 -18.25 -4.46
CA LEU A 71 32.59 -18.28 -3.07
C LEU A 71 33.62 -18.88 -2.10
N LYS A 72 34.70 -19.49 -2.60
CA LYS A 72 35.69 -20.20 -1.76
C LYS A 72 36.27 -19.32 -0.65
N GLY A 73 36.07 -19.71 0.61
CA GLY A 73 36.58 -19.00 1.79
C GLY A 73 35.96 -17.62 2.04
N LYS A 74 34.85 -17.30 1.37
CA LYS A 74 34.19 -15.99 1.46
C LYS A 74 33.35 -15.86 2.72
N ARG A 75 33.20 -14.62 3.19
CA ARG A 75 32.42 -14.26 4.38
C ARG A 75 31.03 -13.82 3.95
N ILE A 76 30.03 -14.65 4.19
CA ILE A 76 28.67 -14.45 3.67
C ILE A 76 27.74 -14.11 4.83
N ALA A 77 27.04 -12.99 4.76
CA ALA A 77 26.03 -12.62 5.74
C ALA A 77 24.64 -13.10 5.29
N LEU A 78 23.95 -13.84 6.14
CA LEU A 78 22.54 -14.21 5.96
C LEU A 78 21.68 -13.25 6.80
N VAL A 79 20.87 -12.43 6.13
CA VAL A 79 20.11 -11.33 6.71
C VAL A 79 18.62 -11.57 6.54
N GLY A 80 17.84 -11.23 7.55
CA GLY A 80 16.38 -11.37 7.52
C GLY A 80 15.92 -12.56 8.35
N GLY A 81 14.70 -12.42 8.89
CA GLY A 81 14.12 -13.38 9.83
C GLY A 81 12.69 -13.76 9.50
N SER A 82 12.21 -13.39 8.33
CA SER A 82 10.80 -13.54 7.95
C SER A 82 10.59 -14.79 7.11
N PHE A 83 9.39 -15.39 7.21
CA PHE A 83 8.92 -16.51 6.40
C PHE A 83 9.86 -17.72 6.41
N SER A 84 10.11 -18.27 7.60
CA SER A 84 10.95 -19.46 7.79
C SER A 84 12.40 -19.28 7.32
N ALA A 85 12.92 -18.04 7.32
CA ALA A 85 14.34 -17.77 7.08
C ALA A 85 15.24 -18.58 8.01
N SER A 86 14.81 -18.85 9.25
CA SER A 86 15.52 -19.72 10.19
C SER A 86 15.77 -21.14 9.67
N VAL A 87 14.89 -21.67 8.80
CA VAL A 87 15.03 -23.00 8.20
C VAL A 87 15.83 -22.92 6.90
N THR A 88 15.50 -21.98 6.01
CA THR A 88 16.14 -21.90 4.69
C THR A 88 17.57 -21.41 4.78
N HIS A 89 17.86 -20.41 5.63
CA HIS A 89 19.21 -19.88 5.82
C HIS A 89 20.14 -20.90 6.47
N GLU A 90 19.64 -21.75 7.37
CA GLU A 90 20.42 -22.84 7.97
C GLU A 90 20.94 -23.80 6.88
N VAL A 91 20.02 -24.29 6.04
CA VAL A 91 20.37 -25.17 4.92
C VAL A 91 21.34 -24.51 3.95
N ILE A 92 21.10 -23.25 3.57
CA ILE A 92 21.97 -22.51 2.65
C ILE A 92 23.36 -22.32 3.26
N SER A 93 23.43 -21.98 4.55
CA SER A 93 24.69 -21.83 5.27
C SER A 93 25.51 -23.12 5.26
N ASP A 94 24.90 -24.23 5.64
CA ASP A 94 25.58 -25.54 5.68
C ASP A 94 26.17 -25.90 4.33
N MET A 95 25.40 -25.73 3.24
CA MET A 95 25.89 -26.01 1.88
C MET A 95 27.05 -25.09 1.47
N LEU A 96 26.98 -23.78 1.80
CA LEU A 96 28.06 -22.83 1.52
C LEU A 96 29.35 -23.16 2.28
N VAL A 97 29.23 -23.63 3.53
CA VAL A 97 30.36 -24.06 4.36
C VAL A 97 30.95 -25.36 3.80
N ASP A 98 30.11 -26.35 3.51
CA ASP A 98 30.55 -27.68 3.07
C ASP A 98 31.20 -27.65 1.67
N GLU A 99 30.61 -26.94 0.71
CA GLU A 99 31.05 -26.95 -0.68
C GLU A 99 32.18 -25.95 -0.95
N TYR A 100 32.12 -24.76 -0.32
CA TYR A 100 33.04 -23.65 -0.61
C TYR A 100 33.94 -23.28 0.58
N GLY A 101 33.73 -23.85 1.77
CA GLY A 101 34.46 -23.43 2.97
C GLY A 101 34.18 -21.98 3.33
N CYS A 102 32.98 -21.48 3.04
CA CYS A 102 32.57 -20.13 3.44
C CYS A 102 32.56 -19.97 4.95
N ILE A 103 32.66 -18.72 5.41
CA ILE A 103 32.37 -18.36 6.80
C ILE A 103 31.03 -17.62 6.78
N THR A 104 30.01 -18.20 7.40
CA THR A 104 28.66 -17.62 7.41
C THR A 104 28.39 -16.83 8.68
N TYR A 105 27.65 -15.73 8.54
CA TYR A 105 27.26 -14.85 9.63
C TYR A 105 25.73 -14.69 9.62
N TYR A 106 25.06 -15.18 10.66
CA TYR A 106 23.63 -14.91 10.84
C TYR A 106 23.45 -13.51 11.43
N MET A 107 22.71 -12.68 10.73
CA MET A 107 22.50 -11.30 11.15
C MET A 107 21.27 -11.21 12.06
N THR A 108 21.31 -11.99 13.15
CA THR A 108 20.34 -12.01 14.26
C THR A 108 21.02 -11.52 15.52
N GLU A 109 20.43 -10.53 16.21
CA GLU A 109 20.85 -9.85 17.45
C GLU A 109 22.28 -9.27 17.53
N GLU A 110 23.33 -9.95 17.06
CA GLU A 110 24.73 -9.54 17.18
C GLU A 110 25.14 -8.48 16.14
N ILE A 111 24.68 -8.61 14.88
CA ILE A 111 25.05 -7.71 13.78
C ILE A 111 23.90 -6.79 13.35
N GLY A 112 22.65 -7.26 13.33
CA GLY A 112 21.46 -6.45 13.05
C GLY A 112 21.03 -6.41 11.57
N LYS A 113 20.05 -5.57 11.24
CA LYS A 113 19.39 -5.51 9.91
C LYS A 113 19.09 -4.07 9.51
N SER A 114 19.04 -3.76 8.21
CA SER A 114 18.65 -2.43 7.70
C SER A 114 17.15 -2.21 7.81
N GLY A 115 16.36 -3.19 7.37
CA GLY A 115 14.93 -3.05 7.10
C GLY A 115 14.67 -2.33 5.77
N THR A 116 13.62 -1.51 5.71
CA THR A 116 13.36 -0.69 4.52
C THR A 116 14.51 0.31 4.31
N PHE A 117 15.04 0.37 3.09
CA PHE A 117 16.13 1.27 2.72
C PHE A 117 15.61 2.36 1.77
N ASN A 118 15.84 3.63 2.07
CA ASN A 118 15.59 4.75 1.16
C ASN A 118 16.91 5.53 0.97
N PRO A 119 17.46 5.62 -0.25
CA PRO A 119 18.70 6.35 -0.49
C PRO A 119 18.60 7.87 -0.25
N ASN A 120 17.41 8.47 -0.42
CA ASN A 120 17.20 9.90 -0.17
C ASN A 120 17.17 10.23 1.33
N SER A 121 16.88 9.24 2.18
CA SER A 121 16.82 9.40 3.64
C SER A 121 17.30 8.12 4.34
N ILE A 122 18.61 7.89 4.33
CA ILE A 122 19.23 6.71 4.93
C ILE A 122 19.08 6.76 6.46
N SER A 123 18.34 5.80 7.03
CA SER A 123 18.13 5.69 8.48
C SER A 123 19.42 5.32 9.22
N ASP A 124 19.53 5.70 10.50
CA ASP A 124 20.70 5.38 11.32
C ASP A 124 20.91 3.87 11.46
N LYS A 125 19.80 3.11 11.54
CA LYS A 125 19.82 1.65 11.49
C LYS A 125 20.46 1.10 10.21
N SER A 126 20.19 1.72 9.06
CA SER A 126 20.80 1.33 7.79
C SER A 126 22.30 1.66 7.76
N LYS A 127 22.70 2.83 8.29
CA LYS A 127 24.12 3.22 8.41
C LYS A 127 24.89 2.25 9.31
N GLU A 128 24.33 1.91 10.48
CA GLU A 128 24.92 0.96 11.42
C GLU A 128 25.07 -0.43 10.78
N PHE A 129 24.03 -0.90 10.09
CA PHE A 129 24.08 -2.16 9.35
C PHE A 129 25.20 -2.17 8.31
N GLN A 130 25.31 -1.13 7.49
CA GLN A 130 26.38 -1.00 6.49
C GLN A 130 27.77 -0.93 7.11
N GLN A 131 27.92 -0.24 8.25
CA GLN A 131 29.18 -0.16 8.99
C GLN A 131 29.60 -1.55 9.47
N LYS A 132 28.68 -2.30 10.09
CA LYS A 132 28.97 -3.63 10.61
C LYS A 132 29.32 -4.62 9.51
N LEU A 133 28.66 -4.57 8.34
CA LEU A 133 29.06 -5.38 7.18
C LEU A 133 30.55 -5.18 6.83
N LYS A 134 31.04 -3.94 6.89
CA LYS A 134 32.44 -3.60 6.63
C LYS A 134 33.36 -4.06 7.76
N GLU A 135 32.99 -3.85 9.02
CA GLU A 135 33.76 -4.27 10.20
C GLU A 135 33.98 -5.79 10.21
N TYR A 136 32.93 -6.55 9.89
CA TYR A 136 32.97 -8.01 9.79
C TYR A 136 33.60 -8.49 8.47
N LYS A 137 34.01 -7.59 7.58
CA LYS A 137 34.61 -7.89 6.27
C LYS A 137 33.74 -8.85 5.46
N ILE A 138 32.44 -8.59 5.42
CA ILE A 138 31.49 -9.39 4.66
C ILE A 138 31.77 -9.19 3.16
N ASP A 139 31.88 -10.30 2.43
CA ASP A 139 32.11 -10.34 0.99
C ASP A 139 30.80 -10.30 0.19
N ALA A 140 29.70 -10.87 0.73
CA ALA A 140 28.38 -10.82 0.11
C ALA A 140 27.24 -11.01 1.11
N VAL A 141 26.03 -10.57 0.72
CA VAL A 141 24.81 -10.67 1.54
C VAL A 141 23.76 -11.56 0.86
N ILE A 142 23.14 -12.45 1.62
CA ILE A 142 21.91 -13.16 1.25
C ILE A 142 20.81 -12.60 2.14
N SER A 143 19.79 -11.96 1.55
CA SER A 143 18.68 -11.38 2.31
C SER A 143 17.37 -12.08 2.03
N GLY A 144 16.58 -12.41 3.06
CA GLY A 144 15.32 -13.11 2.88
C GLY A 144 14.70 -13.65 4.18
N ASN A 145 13.56 -14.33 4.11
CA ASN A 145 12.78 -14.64 2.91
C ASN A 145 11.67 -13.60 2.67
N CYS A 146 11.45 -13.26 1.40
CA CYS A 146 10.33 -12.41 0.97
C CYS A 146 9.09 -13.27 0.68
N GLY A 147 8.18 -13.42 1.66
CA GLY A 147 6.96 -14.25 1.54
C GLY A 147 5.63 -13.49 1.58
N CYS A 148 5.69 -12.16 1.70
CA CYS A 148 4.56 -11.24 1.75
C CYS A 148 4.98 -9.88 1.21
N GLY A 149 4.04 -9.01 0.86
CA GLY A 149 4.47 -7.80 0.17
C GLY A 149 5.14 -6.73 1.05
N ILE A 150 4.72 -6.52 2.31
CA ILE A 150 5.43 -5.58 3.22
C ILE A 150 6.83 -6.08 3.58
N CYS A 151 6.95 -7.35 3.95
CA CYS A 151 8.24 -7.95 4.29
C CYS A 151 9.17 -7.97 3.07
N THR A 152 8.65 -8.11 1.85
CA THR A 152 9.46 -8.00 0.62
C THR A 152 10.16 -6.66 0.52
N VAL A 153 9.45 -5.54 0.77
CA VAL A 153 10.07 -4.20 0.74
C VAL A 153 11.17 -4.05 1.80
N LYS A 154 10.98 -4.66 2.97
CA LYS A 154 11.93 -4.66 4.09
C LYS A 154 13.15 -5.54 3.80
N GLU A 155 12.97 -6.79 3.39
CA GLU A 155 14.06 -7.72 3.15
C GLU A 155 14.84 -7.36 1.87
N THR A 156 14.17 -6.80 0.86
CA THR A 156 14.87 -6.19 -0.29
C THR A 156 15.74 -5.04 0.18
N GLY A 157 15.25 -4.18 1.09
CA GLY A 157 16.00 -3.05 1.62
C GLY A 157 17.33 -3.43 2.27
N ASN A 158 17.44 -4.58 2.94
CA ASN A 158 18.73 -5.09 3.43
C ASN A 158 19.73 -5.35 2.29
N GLY A 159 19.26 -5.98 1.21
CA GLY A 159 20.07 -6.23 0.02
C GLY A 159 20.52 -4.94 -0.65
N LEU A 160 19.60 -3.97 -0.80
CA LEU A 160 19.94 -2.65 -1.35
C LEU A 160 20.95 -1.90 -0.49
N ALA A 161 20.80 -1.92 0.83
CA ALA A 161 21.75 -1.30 1.75
C ALA A 161 23.16 -1.89 1.58
N ALA A 162 23.28 -3.20 1.35
CA ALA A 162 24.54 -3.87 1.07
C ALA A 162 25.13 -3.44 -0.29
N GLU A 163 24.32 -3.39 -1.35
CA GLU A 163 24.76 -2.92 -2.68
C GLU A 163 25.29 -1.48 -2.61
N TYR A 164 24.60 -0.59 -1.90
CA TYR A 164 25.06 0.79 -1.64
C TYR A 164 26.35 0.85 -0.79
N ALA A 165 26.64 -0.18 0.00
CA ALA A 165 27.89 -0.31 0.74
C ALA A 165 29.03 -0.90 -0.11
N GLY A 166 28.78 -1.22 -1.39
CA GLY A 166 29.73 -1.87 -2.30
C GLY A 166 29.84 -3.38 -2.09
N ILE A 167 28.86 -4.01 -1.44
CA ILE A 167 28.85 -5.44 -1.12
C ILE A 167 27.75 -6.10 -1.95
N PRO A 168 28.08 -7.09 -2.82
CA PRO A 168 27.08 -7.74 -3.65
C PRO A 168 26.06 -8.51 -2.80
N ALA A 169 24.78 -8.38 -3.14
CA ALA A 169 23.68 -9.05 -2.48
C ALA A 169 22.83 -9.91 -3.43
N VAL A 170 22.16 -10.91 -2.84
CA VAL A 170 21.04 -11.64 -3.45
C VAL A 170 19.84 -11.60 -2.51
N VAL A 171 18.65 -11.41 -3.07
CA VAL A 171 17.40 -11.38 -2.31
C VAL A 171 16.58 -12.63 -2.60
N VAL A 172 16.25 -13.38 -1.55
CA VAL A 172 15.43 -14.59 -1.61
C VAL A 172 13.97 -14.22 -1.43
N GLY A 173 13.11 -14.69 -2.33
CA GLY A 173 11.68 -14.45 -2.25
C GLY A 173 10.87 -15.54 -2.90
N ALA A 174 9.60 -15.65 -2.52
CA ALA A 174 8.66 -16.49 -3.25
C ALA A 174 8.46 -15.91 -4.66
N GLU A 175 8.23 -16.78 -5.64
CA GLU A 175 8.16 -16.41 -7.06
C GLU A 175 7.22 -15.23 -7.33
N ALA A 176 6.07 -15.19 -6.65
CA ALA A 176 5.08 -14.12 -6.77
C ALA A 176 5.57 -12.73 -6.30
N PHE A 177 6.67 -12.65 -5.55
CA PHE A 177 7.23 -11.40 -5.02
C PHE A 177 8.53 -10.99 -5.73
N ILE A 178 9.03 -11.76 -6.69
CA ILE A 178 10.22 -11.39 -7.47
C ILE A 178 10.03 -10.05 -8.20
N PRO A 179 8.89 -9.79 -8.89
CA PRO A 179 8.65 -8.48 -9.50
C PRO A 179 8.65 -7.32 -8.47
N GLN A 180 8.23 -7.59 -7.23
CA GLN A 180 8.30 -6.59 -6.16
C GLN A 180 9.72 -6.30 -5.71
N ILE A 181 10.57 -7.32 -5.62
CA ILE A 181 11.99 -7.16 -5.30
C ILE A 181 12.68 -6.32 -6.36
N GLU A 182 12.50 -6.69 -7.64
CA GLU A 182 13.04 -5.96 -8.78
C GLU A 182 12.56 -4.51 -8.79
N SER A 183 11.26 -4.31 -8.57
CA SER A 183 10.68 -2.97 -8.59
C SER A 183 11.13 -2.07 -7.46
N THR A 184 11.28 -2.66 -6.28
CA THR A 184 11.84 -1.98 -5.12
C THR A 184 13.30 -1.57 -5.38
N GLY A 185 14.07 -2.39 -6.10
CA GLY A 185 15.44 -2.09 -6.47
C GLY A 185 15.59 -0.93 -7.44
N TYR A 186 14.93 -1.00 -8.60
CA TYR A 186 15.09 0.06 -9.62
C TYR A 186 14.64 1.41 -9.09
N ASN A 187 13.53 1.46 -8.35
CA ASN A 187 13.01 2.68 -7.72
C ASN A 187 13.90 3.25 -6.61
N ARG A 188 14.95 2.51 -6.21
CA ARG A 188 15.92 2.91 -5.19
C ARG A 188 17.34 2.96 -5.73
N GLY A 189 17.48 3.06 -7.06
CA GLY A 189 18.77 3.25 -7.70
C GLY A 189 19.64 1.99 -7.74
N VAL A 190 19.07 0.79 -7.57
CA VAL A 190 19.76 -0.48 -7.81
C VAL A 190 19.06 -1.19 -8.97
N PRO A 191 19.47 -0.94 -10.23
CA PRO A 191 18.72 -1.42 -11.40
C PRO A 191 18.58 -2.94 -11.42
N VAL A 192 19.67 -3.68 -11.25
CA VAL A 192 19.66 -5.14 -11.36
C VAL A 192 19.79 -5.78 -9.98
N VAL A 193 18.65 -6.06 -9.34
CA VAL A 193 18.63 -6.84 -8.09
C VAL A 193 18.76 -8.31 -8.44
N ARG A 194 19.80 -8.98 -7.91
CA ARG A 194 19.92 -10.42 -8.04
C ARG A 194 18.95 -11.11 -7.08
N THR A 195 18.20 -12.09 -7.57
CA THR A 195 17.16 -12.78 -6.80
C THR A 195 17.30 -14.30 -6.84
N ALA A 196 16.74 -14.97 -5.84
CA ALA A 196 16.51 -16.42 -5.86
C ALA A 196 15.03 -16.71 -5.55
N ALA A 197 14.36 -17.41 -6.46
CA ALA A 197 12.92 -17.65 -6.40
C ALA A 197 12.60 -18.97 -5.68
N TYR A 198 11.81 -18.87 -4.62
CA TYR A 198 11.25 -20.01 -3.90
C TYR A 198 9.91 -20.42 -4.54
N PRO A 199 9.70 -21.72 -4.87
CA PRO A 199 8.47 -22.17 -5.50
C PRO A 199 7.34 -22.30 -4.47
N GLY A 200 6.27 -21.51 -4.66
CA GLY A 200 5.09 -21.50 -3.79
C GLY A 200 5.23 -20.56 -2.59
N ALA A 201 4.40 -20.78 -1.57
CA ALA A 201 4.36 -19.94 -0.37
C ALA A 201 5.06 -20.63 0.81
N PHE A 202 6.11 -20.01 1.35
CA PHE A 202 6.89 -20.54 2.48
C PHE A 202 6.02 -21.04 3.64
N ALA A 203 5.00 -20.26 4.01
CA ALA A 203 4.16 -20.53 5.19
C ALA A 203 3.38 -21.86 5.08
N ASN A 204 3.14 -22.36 3.88
CA ASN A 204 2.32 -23.56 3.65
C ASN A 204 3.14 -24.85 3.54
N ASP A 205 4.46 -24.74 3.40
CA ASP A 205 5.33 -25.91 3.32
C ASP A 205 5.73 -26.42 4.71
N THR A 206 5.88 -27.74 4.84
CA THR A 206 6.50 -28.33 6.03
C THR A 206 7.98 -27.97 6.13
N THR A 207 8.58 -28.16 7.30
CA THR A 207 10.02 -27.91 7.48
C THR A 207 10.87 -28.74 6.51
N GLU A 208 10.52 -30.00 6.27
CA GLU A 208 11.23 -30.88 5.33
C GLU A 208 11.11 -30.40 3.88
N GLU A 209 9.92 -29.94 3.49
CA GLU A 209 9.68 -29.35 2.16
C GLU A 209 10.47 -28.05 1.97
N GLN A 210 10.49 -27.19 3.00
CA GLN A 210 11.28 -25.96 3.00
C GLN A 210 12.77 -26.25 2.86
N GLN A 211 13.30 -27.21 3.63
CA GLN A 211 14.69 -27.62 3.54
C GLN A 211 15.03 -28.22 2.17
N ARG A 212 14.15 -29.06 1.61
CA ARG A 212 14.33 -29.62 0.26
C ARG A 212 14.38 -28.52 -0.80
N LYS A 213 13.40 -27.61 -0.80
CA LYS A 213 13.35 -26.48 -1.75
C LYS A 213 14.53 -25.53 -1.57
N ALA A 214 15.01 -25.34 -0.34
CA ALA A 214 16.22 -24.55 -0.09
C ALA A 214 17.46 -25.19 -0.77
N ARG A 215 17.63 -26.52 -0.67
CA ARG A 215 18.73 -27.25 -1.32
C ARG A 215 18.62 -27.30 -2.84
N GLU A 216 17.43 -27.64 -3.33
CA GLU A 216 17.23 -28.01 -4.73
C GLU A 216 16.91 -26.79 -5.61
N ASP A 217 16.16 -25.82 -5.08
CA ASP A 217 15.69 -24.67 -5.85
C ASP A 217 16.47 -23.39 -5.51
N LEU A 218 16.59 -23.02 -4.23
CA LEU A 218 17.21 -21.74 -3.85
C LEU A 218 18.74 -21.74 -3.97
N TYR A 219 19.41 -22.73 -3.41
CA TYR A 219 20.87 -22.75 -3.32
C TYR A 219 21.58 -22.60 -4.68
N PRO A 220 21.20 -23.35 -5.74
CA PRO A 220 21.84 -23.18 -7.06
C PRO A 220 21.63 -21.78 -7.65
N GLN A 221 20.45 -21.18 -7.43
CA GLN A 221 20.15 -19.82 -7.86
C GLN A 221 21.00 -18.80 -7.10
N ILE A 222 21.15 -18.96 -5.78
CA ILE A 222 21.97 -18.09 -4.93
C ILE A 222 23.43 -18.12 -5.36
N VAL A 223 24.01 -19.30 -5.57
CA VAL A 223 25.40 -19.43 -6.02
C VAL A 223 25.58 -18.73 -7.37
N THR A 224 24.66 -18.96 -8.30
CA THR A 224 24.67 -18.31 -9.64
C THR A 224 24.55 -16.80 -9.52
N ALA A 225 23.62 -16.30 -8.71
CA ALA A 225 23.34 -14.88 -8.49
C ALA A 225 24.55 -14.13 -7.90
N LEU A 226 25.24 -14.73 -6.93
CA LEU A 226 26.41 -14.15 -6.27
C LEU A 226 27.67 -14.17 -7.14
N THR A 227 27.72 -14.98 -8.19
CA THR A 227 28.92 -15.18 -9.02
C THR A 227 28.78 -14.72 -10.47
N THR A 228 27.56 -14.47 -10.95
CA THR A 228 27.31 -14.04 -12.34
C THR A 228 27.31 -12.52 -12.46
N GLN A 229 28.33 -11.97 -13.10
CA GLN A 229 28.45 -10.53 -13.33
C GLN A 229 27.21 -9.92 -13.98
N ILE A 230 26.89 -8.68 -13.61
CA ILE A 230 25.79 -7.93 -14.23
C ILE A 230 26.27 -7.44 -15.59
N SER A 231 25.58 -7.86 -16.66
CA SER A 231 25.87 -7.44 -18.02
C SER A 231 25.38 -6.02 -18.30
N GLN A 232 25.98 -5.36 -19.29
CA GLN A 232 25.52 -4.03 -19.72
C GLN A 232 24.09 -4.09 -20.29
N ALA A 233 23.74 -5.16 -20.99
CA ALA A 233 22.38 -5.34 -21.51
C ALA A 233 21.31 -5.41 -20.41
N GLU A 234 21.62 -6.03 -19.26
CA GLU A 234 20.72 -6.02 -18.10
C GLU A 234 20.54 -4.61 -17.53
N LYS A 235 21.61 -3.81 -17.48
CA LYS A 235 21.56 -2.40 -17.04
C LYS A 235 20.76 -1.53 -18.02
N ASP A 236 21.00 -1.68 -19.31
CA ASP A 236 20.39 -0.87 -20.37
C ASP A 236 18.89 -1.13 -20.50
N ARG A 237 18.45 -2.39 -20.35
CA ARG A 237 17.03 -2.76 -20.39
C ARG A 237 16.20 -1.94 -19.38
N ILE A 238 16.75 -1.73 -18.19
CA ILE A 238 16.06 -1.04 -17.09
C ILE A 238 16.18 0.48 -17.25
N ALA A 239 17.27 0.97 -17.82
CA ALA A 239 17.43 2.39 -18.14
C ALA A 239 16.47 2.88 -19.24
N GLY A 240 16.11 2.01 -20.20
CA GLY A 240 15.18 2.33 -21.29
C GLY A 240 13.75 2.65 -20.82
N ASP A 241 13.29 2.00 -19.75
CA ASP A 241 11.98 2.26 -19.12
C ASP A 241 11.93 3.62 -18.37
N ILE A 242 13.10 4.25 -18.16
CA ILE A 242 13.27 5.51 -17.41
C ILE A 242 13.47 6.71 -18.37
N ALA A 243 13.65 6.48 -19.68
CA ALA A 243 13.91 7.53 -20.65
C ALA A 243 12.78 8.58 -20.64
N GLY A 244 13.14 9.82 -20.28
CA GLY A 244 12.19 10.89 -20.00
C GLY A 244 11.46 11.37 -21.25
N VAL A 245 10.14 11.40 -21.16
CA VAL A 245 9.26 12.15 -22.05
C VAL A 245 9.07 13.54 -21.42
N ASN A 246 9.23 14.64 -22.16
CA ASN A 246 8.92 15.95 -21.58
C ASN A 246 7.44 15.98 -21.20
N TYR A 247 7.11 16.70 -20.13
CA TYR A 247 5.74 16.69 -19.59
C TYR A 247 4.68 17.10 -20.63
N ASP A 248 5.05 17.89 -21.65
CA ASP A 248 4.15 18.36 -22.70
C ASP A 248 4.34 17.68 -24.06
N ASP A 249 5.18 16.65 -24.15
CA ASP A 249 5.34 15.89 -25.40
C ASP A 249 4.03 15.14 -25.74
N ILE A 250 3.69 15.14 -27.03
CA ILE A 250 2.61 14.29 -27.54
C ILE A 250 3.14 12.86 -27.61
N ILE A 251 2.58 11.99 -26.77
CA ILE A 251 3.02 10.59 -26.68
C ILE A 251 2.28 9.69 -27.68
N PHE A 252 1.10 10.10 -28.14
CA PHE A 252 0.32 9.35 -29.09
C PHE A 252 -0.72 10.23 -29.79
N THR A 253 -1.09 9.86 -31.02
CA THR A 253 -2.18 10.49 -31.78
C THR A 253 -3.06 9.42 -32.39
N GLY A 254 -4.37 9.52 -32.20
CA GLY A 254 -5.33 8.60 -32.81
C GLY A 254 -6.76 8.81 -32.35
N SER A 255 -7.68 7.95 -32.80
CA SER A 255 -9.06 7.94 -32.32
C SER A 255 -9.13 7.63 -30.82
N HIS A 256 -10.28 7.89 -30.21
CA HIS A 256 -10.54 7.58 -28.80
C HIS A 256 -10.23 6.12 -28.45
N GLU A 257 -10.63 5.17 -29.30
CA GLU A 257 -10.39 3.73 -29.09
C GLU A 257 -8.90 3.39 -29.17
N ARG A 258 -8.16 4.05 -30.07
CA ARG A 258 -6.71 3.84 -30.23
C ARG A 258 -5.93 4.46 -29.07
N VAL A 259 -6.39 5.60 -28.57
CA VAL A 259 -5.88 6.23 -27.34
C VAL A 259 -6.09 5.30 -26.13
N GLN A 260 -7.29 4.74 -25.98
CA GLN A 260 -7.59 3.80 -24.90
C GLN A 260 -6.67 2.56 -24.97
N GLN A 261 -6.55 1.95 -26.16
CA GLN A 261 -5.64 0.81 -26.38
C GLN A 261 -4.19 1.15 -26.06
N TYR A 262 -3.74 2.35 -26.44
CA TYR A 262 -2.39 2.82 -26.15
C TYR A 262 -2.15 2.88 -24.63
N TYR A 263 -3.08 3.45 -23.86
CA TYR A 263 -2.92 3.51 -22.41
C TYR A 263 -2.99 2.13 -21.72
N GLU A 264 -3.81 1.20 -22.22
CA GLU A 264 -3.90 -0.16 -21.69
C GLU A 264 -2.61 -0.95 -21.90
N VAL A 265 -2.07 -0.93 -23.13
CA VAL A 265 -0.83 -1.66 -23.47
C VAL A 265 0.39 -1.10 -22.71
N ASN A 266 0.39 0.19 -22.41
CA ASN A 266 1.46 0.86 -21.66
C ASN A 266 1.20 0.91 -20.15
N GLU A 267 0.16 0.25 -19.64
CA GLU A 267 -0.18 0.19 -18.20
C GLU A 267 -0.40 1.57 -17.55
N MET A 268 -1.00 2.51 -18.28
CA MET A 268 -1.27 3.90 -17.85
C MET A 268 -2.75 4.15 -17.51
N SER A 269 -3.59 3.13 -17.59
CA SER A 269 -5.04 3.17 -17.35
C SER A 269 -5.45 2.16 -16.28
N ASP A 270 -6.56 2.46 -15.59
CA ASP A 270 -7.23 1.56 -14.64
C ASP A 270 -8.13 0.51 -15.32
N GLY A 271 -8.11 0.45 -16.65
CA GLY A 271 -8.95 -0.44 -17.46
C GLY A 271 -10.35 0.10 -17.73
N LEU A 272 -10.68 1.29 -17.21
CA LEU A 272 -11.90 2.01 -17.56
C LEU A 272 -11.61 3.03 -18.66
N THR A 273 -12.66 3.46 -19.36
CA THR A 273 -12.54 4.47 -20.42
C THR A 273 -11.99 5.78 -19.88
N VAL A 274 -10.94 6.32 -20.49
CA VAL A 274 -10.38 7.63 -20.13
C VAL A 274 -10.87 8.74 -21.06
N VAL A 275 -10.95 9.96 -20.53
CA VAL A 275 -11.05 11.17 -21.35
C VAL A 275 -9.65 11.49 -21.90
N PRO A 276 -9.46 11.64 -23.22
CA PRO A 276 -8.15 11.96 -23.79
C PRO A 276 -7.63 13.31 -23.26
N PRO A 277 -6.48 13.35 -22.56
CA PRO A 277 -5.94 14.59 -22.02
C PRO A 277 -5.18 15.35 -23.11
N THR A 278 -5.88 16.23 -23.83
CA THR A 278 -5.27 17.12 -24.82
C THR A 278 -4.63 18.33 -24.16
N ARG A 279 -3.71 19.00 -24.88
CA ARG A 279 -3.02 20.18 -24.38
C ARG A 279 -3.98 21.30 -23.98
N GLU A 280 -5.01 21.55 -24.79
CA GLU A 280 -5.99 22.60 -24.55
C GLU A 280 -6.80 22.33 -23.27
N LEU A 281 -7.18 21.06 -23.03
CA LEU A 281 -7.87 20.67 -21.81
C LEU A 281 -6.96 20.83 -20.58
N VAL A 282 -5.70 20.41 -20.67
CA VAL A 282 -4.75 20.58 -19.56
C VAL A 282 -4.53 22.05 -19.23
N GLU A 283 -4.36 22.91 -20.24
CA GLU A 283 -4.23 24.35 -20.07
C GLU A 283 -5.48 24.98 -19.44
N TYR A 284 -6.68 24.49 -19.75
CA TYR A 284 -7.91 24.93 -19.12
C TYR A 284 -7.97 24.54 -17.63
N TYR A 285 -7.63 23.29 -17.29
CA TYR A 285 -7.63 22.81 -15.90
C TYR A 285 -6.62 23.57 -15.03
N LEU A 286 -5.47 23.94 -15.61
CA LEU A 286 -4.45 24.71 -14.90
C LEU A 286 -4.91 26.13 -14.51
N GLN A 287 -6.00 26.66 -15.07
CA GLN A 287 -6.58 27.93 -14.64
C GLN A 287 -7.23 27.84 -13.26
N TYR A 288 -7.63 26.64 -12.83
CA TYR A 288 -8.33 26.38 -11.56
C TYR A 288 -7.36 26.15 -10.40
N THR A 289 -6.06 26.47 -10.56
CA THR A 289 -5.05 26.29 -9.53
C THR A 289 -4.13 27.51 -9.42
N THR A 290 -3.45 27.61 -8.27
CA THR A 290 -2.38 28.58 -8.04
C THR A 290 -1.03 28.15 -8.63
N TYR A 291 -0.91 26.87 -9.02
CA TYR A 291 0.31 26.28 -9.56
C TYR A 291 0.42 26.48 -11.06
N LYS A 292 1.62 26.80 -11.54
CA LYS A 292 1.96 26.76 -12.97
C LYS A 292 2.15 25.32 -13.42
N ALA A 293 2.03 25.08 -14.73
CA ALA A 293 2.25 23.76 -15.35
C ALA A 293 3.51 23.05 -14.84
N THR A 294 4.62 23.79 -14.72
CA THR A 294 5.95 23.28 -14.34
C THR A 294 6.22 23.28 -12.84
N ASP A 295 5.27 23.71 -12.00
CA ASP A 295 5.49 23.72 -10.57
C ASP A 295 5.38 22.29 -10.00
N ILE A 296 6.34 21.92 -9.15
CA ILE A 296 6.37 20.61 -8.48
C ILE A 296 5.37 20.63 -7.31
N VAL A 297 4.39 19.74 -7.34
CA VAL A 297 3.29 19.71 -6.35
C VAL A 297 3.66 18.94 -5.10
N ASN A 298 4.48 17.90 -5.20
CA ASN A 298 4.92 17.07 -4.07
C ASN A 298 6.01 17.78 -3.26
N THR A 299 5.75 19.01 -2.82
CA THR A 299 6.67 19.80 -2.01
C THR A 299 6.11 20.05 -0.59
N ARG A 300 7.02 20.11 0.38
CA ARG A 300 6.75 20.53 1.76
C ARG A 300 7.88 21.42 2.24
N ASN A 301 7.53 22.57 2.81
CA ASN A 301 8.50 23.58 3.27
C ASN A 301 9.51 24.02 2.19
N GLY A 302 9.11 23.97 0.91
CA GLY A 302 9.97 24.31 -0.23
C GLY A 302 10.85 23.16 -0.75
N GLU A 303 10.81 21.99 -0.13
CA GLU A 303 11.60 20.81 -0.54
C GLU A 303 10.70 19.77 -1.21
N VAL A 304 11.20 19.17 -2.30
CA VAL A 304 10.54 18.04 -2.96
C VAL A 304 10.55 16.83 -2.04
N GLN A 305 9.39 16.20 -1.91
CA GLN A 305 9.17 15.03 -1.07
C GLN A 305 9.00 13.79 -1.94
N ASP A 306 9.56 12.67 -1.49
CA ASP A 306 9.40 11.38 -2.17
C ASP A 306 7.91 10.98 -2.22
N VAL A 307 7.48 10.45 -3.37
CA VAL A 307 6.18 9.77 -3.53
C VAL A 307 6.46 8.30 -3.88
N PRO A 308 6.54 7.41 -2.89
CA PRO A 308 6.79 5.99 -3.12
C PRO A 308 5.64 5.32 -3.90
N PRO A 309 5.91 4.25 -4.65
CA PRO A 309 7.22 3.61 -4.83
C PRO A 309 8.17 4.34 -5.79
N ALA A 310 7.67 5.10 -6.77
CA ALA A 310 8.51 5.59 -7.88
C ALA A 310 9.35 6.85 -7.58
N ASN A 311 9.03 7.58 -6.51
CA ASN A 311 9.76 8.79 -6.07
C ASN A 311 9.96 9.81 -7.20
N ARG A 312 8.88 10.10 -7.93
CA ARG A 312 8.88 11.02 -9.07
C ARG A 312 8.71 12.47 -8.62
N GLU A 313 9.25 13.40 -9.40
CA GLU A 313 8.86 14.81 -9.32
C GLU A 313 7.53 15.00 -10.05
N ILE A 314 6.48 15.34 -9.31
CA ILE A 314 5.13 15.46 -9.86
C ILE A 314 4.86 16.93 -10.15
N LEU A 315 4.52 17.23 -11.39
CA LEU A 315 4.16 18.58 -11.83
C LEU A 315 2.66 18.79 -11.74
N ALA A 316 2.22 20.03 -11.57
CA ALA A 316 0.79 20.37 -11.66
C ALA A 316 0.18 19.92 -13.00
N TYR A 317 0.97 19.94 -14.07
CA TYR A 317 0.60 19.38 -15.37
C TYR A 317 0.21 17.89 -15.31
N HIS A 318 1.04 17.05 -14.68
CA HIS A 318 0.77 15.62 -14.54
C HIS A 318 -0.49 15.36 -13.69
N VAL A 319 -0.74 16.19 -12.68
CA VAL A 319 -1.98 16.12 -11.90
C VAL A 319 -3.20 16.41 -12.79
N ALA A 320 -3.14 17.45 -13.63
CA ALA A 320 -4.22 17.82 -14.53
C ALA A 320 -4.51 16.71 -15.56
N VAL A 321 -3.47 16.12 -16.16
CA VAL A 321 -3.60 14.99 -17.08
C VAL A 321 -4.35 13.83 -16.41
N ASN A 322 -3.97 13.46 -15.19
CA ASN A 322 -4.64 12.37 -14.46
C ASN A 322 -6.08 12.73 -14.03
N ALA A 323 -6.35 13.99 -13.69
CA ALA A 323 -7.69 14.47 -13.38
C ALA A 323 -8.62 14.39 -14.60
N ILE A 324 -8.13 14.80 -15.77
CA ILE A 324 -8.87 14.67 -17.04
C ILE A 324 -9.13 13.20 -17.34
N MET A 325 -8.10 12.34 -17.29
CA MET A 325 -8.27 10.91 -17.54
C MET A 325 -9.31 10.25 -16.62
N ALA A 326 -9.38 10.70 -15.37
CA ALA A 326 -10.38 10.24 -14.40
C ALA A 326 -11.80 10.71 -14.72
N GLY A 327 -11.95 11.76 -15.54
CA GLY A 327 -13.20 12.45 -15.83
C GLY A 327 -13.57 13.50 -14.78
N CYS A 328 -12.64 13.90 -13.90
CA CYS A 328 -12.89 14.98 -12.94
C CYS A 328 -13.12 16.29 -13.70
N PRO A 329 -14.08 17.13 -13.31
CA PRO A 329 -14.27 18.45 -13.91
C PRO A 329 -13.14 19.41 -13.48
N PRO A 330 -12.90 20.52 -14.20
CA PRO A 330 -11.76 21.41 -13.96
C PRO A 330 -11.74 22.02 -12.55
N GLU A 331 -12.91 22.30 -11.97
CA GLU A 331 -13.06 22.81 -10.61
C GLU A 331 -12.61 21.83 -9.52
N TYR A 332 -12.33 20.55 -9.86
CA TYR A 332 -11.73 19.60 -8.93
C TYR A 332 -10.21 19.72 -8.85
N MET A 333 -9.58 20.50 -9.73
CA MET A 333 -8.11 20.62 -9.79
C MET A 333 -7.47 20.97 -8.43
N PRO A 334 -8.01 21.89 -7.61
CA PRO A 334 -7.49 22.13 -6.25
C PRO A 334 -7.52 20.89 -5.34
N LEU A 335 -8.59 20.08 -5.43
CA LEU A 335 -8.72 18.83 -4.66
C LEU A 335 -7.69 17.80 -5.13
N CYS A 336 -7.56 17.61 -6.46
CA CYS A 336 -6.59 16.69 -7.06
C CYS A 336 -5.14 17.01 -6.65
N ILE A 337 -4.78 18.31 -6.61
CA ILE A 337 -3.47 18.75 -6.11
C ILE A 337 -3.33 18.43 -4.62
N ALA A 338 -4.31 18.77 -3.79
CA ALA A 338 -4.26 18.50 -2.36
C ALA A 338 -4.12 17.00 -2.05
N ILE A 339 -4.87 16.14 -2.74
CA ILE A 339 -4.74 14.66 -2.68
C ILE A 339 -3.31 14.23 -3.05
N THR A 340 -2.77 14.77 -4.14
CA THR A 340 -1.41 14.44 -4.59
C THR A 340 -0.36 14.85 -3.55
N ARG A 341 -0.57 15.99 -2.87
CA ARG A 341 0.29 16.41 -1.75
C ARG A 341 0.21 15.47 -0.56
N CYS A 342 -0.97 14.91 -0.27
CA CYS A 342 -1.11 13.88 0.76
C CYS A 342 -0.23 12.66 0.44
N PHE A 343 -0.17 12.20 -0.82
CA PHE A 343 0.70 11.07 -1.20
C PHE A 343 2.19 11.32 -0.96
N ALA A 344 2.63 12.58 -0.96
CA ALA A 344 4.03 12.91 -0.73
C ALA A 344 4.42 13.04 0.74
N ASN A 345 3.43 13.14 1.64
CA ASN A 345 3.67 13.55 3.02
C ASN A 345 3.02 12.64 4.07
N GLY A 346 2.03 11.84 3.67
CA GLY A 346 1.41 10.84 4.53
C GLY A 346 2.16 9.52 4.52
N ASN A 347 1.76 8.59 5.37
CA ASN A 347 2.23 7.19 5.35
C ASN A 347 1.13 6.20 4.95
N PHE A 348 -0.06 6.69 4.61
CA PHE A 348 -1.25 5.86 4.33
C PHE A 348 -1.07 4.90 3.14
N TYR A 349 -0.13 5.19 2.24
CA TYR A 349 0.19 4.36 1.07
C TYR A 349 1.21 3.25 1.38
N LYS A 350 1.96 3.32 2.49
CA LYS A 350 3.01 2.31 2.80
C LYS A 350 2.45 0.89 2.86
N SER A 351 1.20 0.77 3.27
CA SER A 351 0.49 -0.49 3.40
C SER A 351 -0.04 -1.06 2.08
N LEU A 352 0.05 -0.33 0.95
CA LEU A 352 -0.40 -0.83 -0.36
C LEU A 352 0.44 -1.98 -0.90
N ALA A 353 1.68 -2.10 -0.42
CA ALA A 353 2.52 -3.27 -0.61
C ALA A 353 1.98 -4.50 0.14
N SER A 354 1.00 -4.38 1.03
CA SER A 354 0.45 -5.52 1.78
C SER A 354 -0.42 -6.42 0.91
N THR A 355 -0.29 -7.73 1.13
CA THR A 355 -1.14 -8.76 0.53
C THR A 355 -2.56 -8.76 1.10
N HIS A 356 -2.80 -8.09 2.23
CA HIS A 356 -4.15 -7.85 2.76
C HIS A 356 -4.96 -6.86 1.90
N GLY A 357 -4.28 -6.06 1.06
CA GLY A 357 -4.92 -5.13 0.13
C GLY A 357 -5.50 -3.91 0.83
N TRP A 358 -4.67 -2.92 1.13
CA TRP A 358 -5.17 -1.66 1.66
C TRP A 358 -5.78 -0.80 0.54
N THR A 359 -6.81 -0.03 0.85
CA THR A 359 -7.42 0.93 -0.07
C THR A 359 -7.38 2.34 0.52
N PRO A 360 -6.89 3.35 -0.21
CA PRO A 360 -6.96 4.73 0.25
C PRO A 360 -8.40 5.24 0.31
N TYR A 361 -8.64 6.19 1.19
CA TYR A 361 -9.85 7.00 1.20
C TYR A 361 -9.50 8.49 1.24
N VAL A 362 -10.44 9.33 0.80
CA VAL A 362 -10.36 10.78 0.75
C VAL A 362 -11.58 11.36 1.44
N LEU A 363 -11.36 12.09 2.52
CA LEU A 363 -12.35 12.94 3.16
C LEU A 363 -12.15 14.39 2.71
N VAL A 364 -13.18 15.00 2.17
CA VAL A 364 -13.20 16.43 1.79
C VAL A 364 -14.02 17.20 2.82
N SER A 365 -13.44 18.21 3.44
CA SER A 365 -14.06 19.04 4.48
C SER A 365 -14.07 20.51 4.07
N GLY A 366 -14.96 21.28 4.68
CA GLY A 366 -15.09 22.71 4.49
C GLY A 366 -15.96 23.10 3.30
N PRO A 367 -16.03 24.40 2.99
CA PRO A 367 -16.98 24.95 2.02
C PRO A 367 -16.80 24.41 0.60
N ILE A 368 -15.60 23.98 0.21
CA ILE A 368 -15.38 23.36 -1.10
C ILE A 368 -16.16 22.05 -1.28
N ALA A 369 -16.33 21.26 -0.21
CA ALA A 369 -17.08 20.00 -0.28
C ALA A 369 -18.55 20.28 -0.61
N ARG A 370 -19.15 21.25 0.07
CA ARG A 370 -20.53 21.70 -0.15
C ARG A 370 -20.71 22.39 -1.50
N GLN A 371 -19.78 23.25 -1.88
CA GLN A 371 -19.83 23.96 -3.17
C GLN A 371 -19.80 22.97 -4.33
N LEU A 372 -18.86 22.03 -4.33
CA LEU A 372 -18.66 21.07 -5.43
C LEU A 372 -19.56 19.84 -5.37
N GLY A 373 -20.45 19.77 -4.37
CA GLY A 373 -21.39 18.65 -4.21
C GLY A 373 -20.72 17.31 -3.87
N ILE A 374 -19.56 17.34 -3.18
CA ILE A 374 -18.97 16.12 -2.62
C ILE A 374 -19.91 15.62 -1.53
N SER A 375 -20.48 14.44 -1.74
CA SER A 375 -21.60 13.97 -0.93
C SER A 375 -21.12 13.30 0.35
N TYR A 376 -21.84 13.58 1.45
CA TYR A 376 -21.83 12.85 2.72
C TYR A 376 -23.15 12.08 2.95
N GLU A 377 -24.08 12.09 1.98
CA GLU A 377 -25.44 11.59 2.15
C GLU A 377 -25.57 10.07 1.87
N ASP A 378 -26.80 9.58 1.86
CA ASP A 378 -27.13 8.20 1.51
C ASP A 378 -26.52 7.79 0.16
N GLY A 379 -25.81 6.66 0.17
CA GLY A 379 -25.15 6.15 -1.02
C GLY A 379 -24.03 7.05 -1.56
N MET A 380 -23.48 7.97 -0.76
CA MET A 380 -22.49 8.97 -1.15
C MET A 380 -21.37 8.49 -2.08
N ILE A 381 -20.80 7.30 -1.84
CA ILE A 381 -19.66 6.78 -2.63
C ILE A 381 -20.08 6.54 -4.08
N ASN A 382 -21.36 6.24 -4.31
CA ASN A 382 -21.91 5.98 -5.63
C ASN A 382 -22.32 7.27 -6.36
N LYS A 383 -22.28 8.43 -5.69
CA LYS A 383 -22.51 9.73 -6.32
C LYS A 383 -21.38 10.02 -7.29
N GLU A 384 -21.72 10.67 -8.39
CA GLU A 384 -20.79 10.92 -9.50
C GLU A 384 -19.54 11.68 -9.05
N ALA A 385 -19.72 12.81 -8.37
CA ALA A 385 -18.67 13.62 -7.74
C ALA A 385 -17.62 12.77 -6.98
N ASN A 386 -18.11 11.94 -6.06
CA ASN A 386 -17.29 11.08 -5.21
C ASN A 386 -16.54 10.01 -6.03
N LYS A 387 -17.21 9.36 -6.99
CA LYS A 387 -16.57 8.33 -7.85
C LYS A 387 -15.44 8.91 -8.69
N LEU A 388 -15.62 10.12 -9.23
CA LEU A 388 -14.59 10.78 -10.04
C LEU A 388 -13.32 11.05 -9.21
N LEU A 389 -13.46 11.58 -7.99
CA LEU A 389 -12.33 11.75 -7.08
C LEU A 389 -11.67 10.42 -6.69
N GLY A 390 -12.47 9.39 -6.36
CA GLY A 390 -11.95 8.05 -6.09
C GLY A 390 -11.17 7.47 -7.27
N ARG A 391 -11.66 7.69 -8.50
CA ARG A 391 -10.98 7.28 -9.73
C ARG A 391 -9.70 8.07 -9.99
N PHE A 392 -9.70 9.38 -9.73
CA PHE A 392 -8.48 10.18 -9.78
C PHE A 392 -7.40 9.61 -8.86
N VAL A 393 -7.75 9.20 -7.64
CA VAL A 393 -6.81 8.55 -6.70
C VAL A 393 -6.23 7.28 -7.29
N SER A 394 -7.03 6.43 -7.97
CA SER A 394 -6.52 5.23 -8.67
C SER A 394 -5.47 5.56 -9.73
N LEU A 395 -5.77 6.52 -10.61
CA LEU A 395 -4.87 6.92 -11.69
C LEU A 395 -3.63 7.64 -11.15
N ALA A 396 -3.79 8.49 -10.14
CA ALA A 396 -2.68 9.15 -9.47
C ALA A 396 -1.74 8.14 -8.79
N MET A 397 -2.28 7.11 -8.13
CA MET A 397 -1.47 6.02 -7.58
C MET A 397 -0.70 5.27 -8.68
N LEU A 398 -1.36 4.94 -9.78
CA LEU A 398 -0.76 4.22 -10.90
C LEU A 398 0.33 5.05 -11.59
N ASN A 399 -0.04 6.23 -12.08
CA ASN A 399 0.76 7.04 -12.98
C ASN A 399 1.72 7.98 -12.24
N LEU A 400 1.31 8.59 -11.14
CA LEU A 400 2.14 9.54 -10.40
C LEU A 400 3.04 8.81 -9.39
N ALA A 401 2.46 7.93 -8.58
CA ALA A 401 3.21 7.20 -7.55
C ALA A 401 3.89 5.91 -8.05
N GLY A 402 3.40 5.31 -9.15
CA GLY A 402 4.00 4.11 -9.74
C GLY A 402 3.46 2.79 -9.15
N TYR A 403 2.25 2.79 -8.59
CA TYR A 403 1.63 1.59 -8.06
C TYR A 403 1.08 0.68 -9.15
N LYS A 404 1.70 -0.49 -9.33
CA LYS A 404 1.33 -1.52 -10.30
C LYS A 404 0.92 -2.81 -9.60
N ILE A 405 -0.20 -3.38 -10.06
CA ILE A 405 -0.75 -4.64 -9.54
C ILE A 405 0.26 -5.78 -9.79
N LYS A 406 0.45 -6.67 -8.81
CA LYS A 406 1.43 -7.78 -8.81
C LYS A 406 2.91 -7.36 -8.75
N GLU A 407 3.21 -6.07 -8.93
CA GLU A 407 4.56 -5.54 -8.79
C GLU A 407 4.74 -4.94 -7.39
N ASN A 408 3.99 -3.90 -7.04
CA ASN A 408 4.16 -3.19 -5.77
C ASN A 408 2.82 -2.80 -5.10
N ARG A 409 1.70 -3.11 -5.76
CA ARG A 409 0.34 -3.15 -5.20
C ARG A 409 -0.08 -4.62 -5.10
N MET A 410 0.00 -5.17 -3.89
CA MET A 410 0.00 -6.63 -3.67
C MET A 410 -1.29 -7.21 -3.09
N GLY A 411 -2.34 -6.40 -2.93
CA GLY A 411 -3.60 -6.86 -2.35
C GLY A 411 -4.17 -8.08 -3.06
N THR A 412 -4.26 -9.21 -2.34
CA THR A 412 -4.58 -10.52 -2.93
C THR A 412 -5.92 -10.54 -3.67
N PHE A 413 -6.94 -9.89 -3.10
CA PHE A 413 -8.29 -9.82 -3.69
C PHE A 413 -8.63 -8.44 -4.29
N GLY A 414 -7.85 -7.42 -3.93
CA GLY A 414 -8.02 -6.05 -4.42
C GLY A 414 -9.32 -5.35 -3.95
N TYR A 415 -9.41 -4.07 -4.31
CA TYR A 415 -10.60 -3.22 -4.19
C TYR A 415 -10.82 -2.53 -5.54
N MET A 416 -12.08 -2.29 -5.90
CA MET A 416 -12.40 -1.69 -7.21
C MET A 416 -11.86 -0.26 -7.33
N LEU A 417 -12.16 0.61 -6.38
CA LEU A 417 -11.76 2.03 -6.39
C LEU A 417 -11.50 2.52 -4.96
N PRO A 418 -10.54 3.45 -4.77
CA PRO A 418 -10.45 4.28 -3.58
C PRO A 418 -11.76 5.02 -3.31
N ILE A 419 -12.02 5.35 -2.05
CA ILE A 419 -13.27 5.99 -1.62
C ILE A 419 -13.07 7.49 -1.47
N ALA A 420 -14.01 8.30 -1.94
CA ALA A 420 -14.06 9.73 -1.62
C ALA A 420 -15.43 10.11 -1.05
N PHE A 421 -15.45 11.01 -0.07
CA PHE A 421 -16.65 11.43 0.65
C PHE A 421 -16.43 12.74 1.39
N ALA A 422 -17.52 13.35 1.86
CA ALA A 422 -17.50 14.51 2.74
C ALA A 422 -17.97 14.15 4.15
N GLU A 423 -17.77 15.07 5.10
CA GLU A 423 -18.40 15.01 6.43
C GLU A 423 -19.64 15.91 6.45
N ASP A 424 -20.66 15.51 7.20
CA ASP A 424 -21.75 16.39 7.61
C ASP A 424 -21.28 17.28 8.77
N GLU A 425 -20.59 18.36 8.41
CA GLU A 425 -20.04 19.31 9.37
C GLU A 425 -21.13 20.02 10.17
N GLN A 426 -22.31 20.24 9.58
CA GLN A 426 -23.44 20.86 10.29
C GLN A 426 -23.99 19.92 11.36
N ALA A 427 -24.16 18.63 11.06
CA ALA A 427 -24.58 17.66 12.06
C ALA A 427 -23.59 17.53 13.22
N CYS A 428 -22.28 17.71 12.97
CA CYS A 428 -21.29 17.78 14.04
C CYS A 428 -21.57 18.96 14.98
N LEU A 429 -21.74 20.16 14.42
CA LEU A 429 -22.01 21.38 15.20
C LEU A 429 -23.33 21.28 15.96
N ASP A 430 -24.39 20.74 15.35
CA ASP A 430 -25.71 20.58 15.95
C ASP A 430 -25.66 19.75 17.26
N ILE A 431 -24.77 18.75 17.33
CA ILE A 431 -24.59 17.90 18.52
C ILE A 431 -23.44 18.35 19.43
N GLY A 432 -22.82 19.50 19.15
CA GLY A 432 -21.71 20.05 19.92
C GLY A 432 -20.37 19.36 19.71
N TRP A 433 -20.21 18.63 18.60
CA TRP A 433 -18.95 18.00 18.20
C TRP A 433 -18.22 18.86 17.16
N ASN A 434 -16.89 18.85 17.24
CA ASN A 434 -16.07 19.46 16.20
C ASN A 434 -16.02 18.56 14.95
N PRO A 435 -16.14 19.12 13.74
CA PRO A 435 -15.81 18.41 12.51
C PRO A 435 -14.36 17.90 12.53
N TYR A 436 -14.09 16.84 11.78
CA TYR A 436 -12.81 16.14 11.78
C TYR A 436 -11.62 17.06 11.44
N HIS A 437 -11.73 17.95 10.45
CA HIS A 437 -10.63 18.88 10.13
C HIS A 437 -10.40 19.90 11.26
N VAL A 438 -11.46 20.33 11.96
CA VAL A 438 -11.33 21.23 13.12
C VAL A 438 -10.62 20.54 14.28
N GLU A 439 -10.92 19.27 14.55
CA GLU A 439 -10.18 18.47 15.54
C GLU A 439 -8.69 18.32 15.20
N ASN A 440 -8.35 18.42 13.91
CA ASN A 440 -6.98 18.37 13.41
C ASN A 440 -6.34 19.76 13.26
N GLY A 441 -6.94 20.81 13.83
CA GLY A 441 -6.35 22.13 13.98
C GLY A 441 -6.59 23.10 12.82
N TYR A 442 -7.54 22.80 11.93
CA TYR A 442 -7.96 23.73 10.87
C TYR A 442 -9.15 24.59 11.31
N ASP A 443 -9.29 25.79 10.75
CA ASP A 443 -10.46 26.63 11.02
C ASP A 443 -11.72 26.03 10.35
N LEU A 444 -12.90 26.26 10.93
CA LEU A 444 -14.19 25.69 10.49
C LEU A 444 -14.43 25.86 8.97
N ASN A 445 -14.19 27.06 8.44
CA ASN A 445 -14.42 27.36 7.02
C ASN A 445 -13.18 27.17 6.13
N THR A 446 -12.14 26.50 6.61
CA THR A 446 -11.00 26.09 5.79
C THR A 446 -11.36 24.85 4.99
N SER A 447 -11.12 24.88 3.68
CA SER A 447 -11.28 23.72 2.81
C SER A 447 -10.08 22.78 2.94
N VAL A 448 -10.32 21.53 3.29
CA VAL A 448 -9.27 20.56 3.62
C VAL A 448 -9.55 19.23 2.92
N VAL A 449 -8.49 18.59 2.42
CA VAL A 449 -8.52 17.19 2.03
C VAL A 449 -7.74 16.39 3.06
N THR A 450 -8.36 15.32 3.57
CA THR A 450 -7.68 14.29 4.37
C THR A 450 -7.63 12.99 3.60
N CYS A 451 -6.44 12.44 3.41
CA CYS A 451 -6.25 11.11 2.84
C CYS A 451 -5.79 10.14 3.92
N GLY A 452 -6.44 8.98 3.98
CA GLY A 452 -6.03 7.86 4.82
C GLY A 452 -6.10 6.56 4.03
N SER A 453 -5.92 5.43 4.72
CA SER A 453 -6.12 4.12 4.12
C SER A 453 -6.85 3.20 5.06
N THR A 454 -7.57 2.23 4.50
CA THR A 454 -8.28 1.21 5.24
C THR A 454 -8.02 -0.19 4.66
N LEU A 455 -8.02 -1.17 5.55
CA LEU A 455 -7.95 -2.59 5.21
C LEU A 455 -9.27 -3.15 4.71
N THR A 456 -10.37 -2.63 5.25
CA THR A 456 -11.69 -3.16 4.96
C THR A 456 -12.74 -2.09 4.99
N TRP A 457 -13.58 -2.15 3.97
CA TRP A 457 -14.84 -1.44 3.93
C TRP A 457 -15.86 -2.08 4.89
N GLY A 458 -15.93 -3.42 4.96
CA GLY A 458 -16.86 -4.14 5.85
C GLY A 458 -18.36 -3.84 5.62
N ASN A 459 -19.22 -4.45 6.44
CA ASN A 459 -20.65 -4.12 6.52
C ASN A 459 -20.87 -3.13 7.67
N PRO A 460 -21.76 -2.14 7.55
CA PRO A 460 -22.10 -1.29 8.70
C PRO A 460 -22.82 -2.10 9.78
N ILE A 461 -22.81 -1.58 11.01
CA ILE A 461 -23.64 -2.06 12.12
C ILE A 461 -24.79 -1.09 12.34
N ASP A 462 -25.98 -1.60 12.61
CA ASP A 462 -27.14 -0.79 12.97
C ASP A 462 -27.08 -0.40 14.46
N ILE A 463 -27.18 0.90 14.75
CA ILE A 463 -27.32 1.44 16.11
C ILE A 463 -28.82 1.56 16.42
N GLY A 464 -29.45 0.41 16.64
CA GLY A 464 -30.89 0.26 16.86
C GLY A 464 -31.34 0.45 18.32
N THR A 465 -30.80 1.44 19.03
CA THR A 465 -31.12 1.72 20.44
C THR A 465 -31.17 3.23 20.69
N THR A 466 -31.94 3.65 21.70
CA THR A 466 -31.93 5.03 22.21
C THR A 466 -31.06 5.20 23.46
N ASP A 467 -30.55 4.10 24.01
CA ASP A 467 -29.65 4.06 25.16
C ASP A 467 -28.20 4.26 24.68
N ALA A 468 -27.58 5.36 25.10
CA ALA A 468 -26.24 5.76 24.70
C ALA A 468 -25.17 4.74 25.14
N ASP A 469 -25.30 4.18 26.34
CA ASP A 469 -24.34 3.19 26.85
C ASP A 469 -24.41 1.91 26.01
N LYS A 470 -25.62 1.52 25.58
CA LYS A 470 -25.80 0.39 24.66
C LYS A 470 -25.28 0.69 23.26
N ALA A 471 -25.46 1.92 22.75
CA ALA A 471 -24.91 2.33 21.46
C ALA A 471 -23.38 2.28 21.46
N ILE A 472 -22.74 2.80 22.51
CA ILE A 472 -21.29 2.76 22.67
C ILE A 472 -20.80 1.31 22.83
N GLN A 473 -21.50 0.46 23.60
CA GLN A 473 -21.16 -0.97 23.69
C GLN A 473 -21.24 -1.70 22.34
N LEU A 474 -22.21 -1.37 21.49
CA LEU A 474 -22.30 -1.91 20.12
C LEU A 474 -21.11 -1.47 19.26
N LEU A 475 -20.69 -0.21 19.36
CA LEU A 475 -19.47 0.26 18.71
C LEU A 475 -18.23 -0.50 19.22
N SER A 476 -18.08 -0.65 20.54
CA SER A 476 -16.97 -1.40 21.13
C SER A 476 -16.92 -2.84 20.66
N TRP A 477 -18.08 -3.48 20.52
CA TRP A 477 -18.20 -4.83 19.98
C TRP A 477 -17.71 -4.88 18.52
N ASP A 478 -18.24 -4.02 17.65
CA ASP A 478 -17.89 -4.05 16.22
C ASP A 478 -16.42 -3.65 15.96
N VAL A 479 -15.88 -2.69 16.73
CA VAL A 479 -14.44 -2.36 16.75
C VAL A 479 -13.61 -3.60 17.12
N THR A 480 -14.03 -4.35 18.13
CA THR A 480 -13.36 -5.58 18.58
C THR A 480 -13.43 -6.67 17.51
N GLU A 481 -14.58 -6.87 16.86
CA GLU A 481 -14.78 -7.89 15.81
C GLU A 481 -13.97 -7.58 14.54
N LYS A 482 -14.06 -6.35 14.02
CA LYS A 482 -13.46 -5.93 12.72
C LYS A 482 -11.96 -5.65 12.77
N GLN A 483 -11.25 -6.12 13.78
CA GLN A 483 -9.79 -6.07 13.79
C GLN A 483 -9.26 -6.95 12.64
N GLN A 484 -8.67 -6.38 11.58
CA GLN A 484 -8.33 -7.13 10.34
C GLN A 484 -6.90 -7.00 9.83
N ASN A 485 -6.00 -6.24 10.47
CA ASN A 485 -4.62 -6.26 10.00
C ASN A 485 -3.95 -7.56 10.44
N GLY A 486 -3.74 -8.44 9.47
CA GLY A 486 -3.07 -9.73 9.64
C GLY A 486 -3.35 -10.37 10.98
N LEU A 487 -4.62 -10.58 11.36
CA LEU A 487 -5.05 -11.12 12.66
C LEU A 487 -4.08 -12.23 13.11
N GLY A 488 -3.14 -11.89 14.02
CA GLY A 488 -2.11 -12.81 14.49
C GLY A 488 -0.66 -12.56 14.04
N ASN A 489 -0.37 -11.63 13.14
CA ASN A 489 0.99 -11.35 12.65
C ASN A 489 1.46 -9.94 13.03
N THR A 490 0.54 -9.02 13.31
CA THR A 490 0.82 -7.60 13.58
C THR A 490 0.19 -7.13 14.89
N ASN A 491 0.56 -5.91 15.30
CA ASN A 491 0.01 -5.22 16.48
C ASN A 491 -1.53 -5.30 16.46
N PRO A 492 -2.18 -5.74 17.56
CA PRO A 492 -3.63 -5.83 17.58
C PRO A 492 -4.35 -4.49 17.60
N ARG A 493 -3.63 -3.40 17.88
CA ARG A 493 -4.15 -2.04 17.94
C ARG A 493 -4.00 -1.39 16.57
N GLU A 494 -5.09 -1.29 15.85
CA GLU A 494 -5.14 -0.59 14.57
C GLU A 494 -5.72 0.82 14.75
N ALA A 495 -5.18 1.77 13.97
CA ALA A 495 -5.81 3.07 13.78
C ALA A 495 -7.14 2.88 13.02
N ARG A 496 -8.07 3.83 13.17
CA ARG A 496 -9.45 3.64 12.67
C ARG A 496 -10.06 4.94 12.19
N MET A 497 -10.84 4.83 11.12
CA MET A 497 -11.82 5.83 10.75
C MET A 497 -13.21 5.26 11.00
N ILE A 498 -13.95 5.86 11.93
CA ILE A 498 -15.31 5.44 12.27
C ILE A 498 -16.27 6.45 11.67
N TRP A 499 -17.22 5.96 10.90
CA TRP A 499 -18.30 6.77 10.35
C TRP A 499 -19.58 6.52 11.12
N LEU A 500 -20.31 7.58 11.37
CA LEU A 500 -21.58 7.55 12.07
C LEU A 500 -22.59 8.30 11.22
N THR A 501 -23.75 7.71 10.98
CA THR A 501 -24.90 8.50 10.51
C THR A 501 -25.32 9.48 11.60
N LYS A 502 -26.02 10.55 11.23
CA LYS A 502 -26.46 11.60 12.18
C LYS A 502 -27.19 11.02 13.39
N ASP A 503 -28.22 10.20 13.19
CA ASP A 503 -29.02 9.60 14.27
C ASP A 503 -28.18 8.76 15.25
N ALA A 504 -27.20 8.02 14.73
CA ALA A 504 -26.28 7.23 15.54
C ALA A 504 -25.40 8.16 16.39
N ALA A 505 -24.84 9.21 15.77
CA ALA A 505 -24.02 10.21 16.46
C ALA A 505 -24.83 10.95 17.55
N GLU A 506 -26.07 11.36 17.27
CA GLU A 506 -26.98 11.98 18.24
C GLU A 506 -27.27 11.08 19.44
N THR A 507 -27.45 9.78 19.20
CA THR A 507 -27.66 8.81 20.28
C THR A 507 -26.40 8.64 21.14
N ILE A 508 -25.24 8.54 20.52
CA ILE A 508 -23.96 8.39 21.20
C ILE A 508 -23.61 9.66 21.99
N ALA A 509 -23.84 10.84 21.43
CA ALA A 509 -23.54 12.13 22.05
C ALA A 509 -24.30 12.38 23.37
N LYS A 510 -25.41 11.67 23.61
CA LYS A 510 -26.11 11.68 24.92
C LYS A 510 -25.27 11.06 26.04
N GLY A 511 -24.35 10.15 25.72
CA GLY A 511 -23.46 9.45 26.66
C GLY A 511 -22.01 9.95 26.66
N CYS A 512 -21.60 10.72 25.67
CA CYS A 512 -20.28 11.34 25.61
C CYS A 512 -20.33 12.75 24.99
N SER A 513 -19.76 13.72 25.68
CA SER A 513 -19.78 15.13 25.31
C SER A 513 -18.85 15.49 24.16
N SER A 514 -17.91 14.62 23.80
CA SER A 514 -16.95 14.85 22.72
C SER A 514 -16.49 13.55 22.04
N LYS A 515 -16.00 13.67 20.80
CA LYS A 515 -15.33 12.58 20.07
C LYS A 515 -14.07 12.07 20.80
N THR A 516 -13.39 12.91 21.57
CA THR A 516 -12.26 12.51 22.44
C THR A 516 -12.73 11.60 23.57
N GLU A 517 -13.78 11.98 24.29
CA GLU A 517 -14.35 11.15 25.36
C GLU A 517 -14.84 9.79 24.81
N LEU A 518 -15.48 9.78 23.64
CA LEU A 518 -15.87 8.53 22.97
C LEU A 518 -14.65 7.65 22.67
N LYS A 519 -13.55 8.22 22.21
CA LYS A 519 -12.30 7.51 21.92
C LYS A 519 -11.74 6.84 23.17
N ASP A 520 -11.70 7.56 24.28
CA ASP A 520 -11.20 7.06 25.56
C ASP A 520 -12.06 5.88 26.06
N ILE A 521 -13.38 5.98 25.93
CA ILE A 521 -14.29 4.88 26.26
C ILE A 521 -14.03 3.66 25.36
N LEU A 522 -13.83 3.85 24.05
CA LEU A 522 -13.54 2.74 23.14
C LEU A 522 -12.19 2.09 23.41
N VAL A 523 -11.17 2.85 23.80
CA VAL A 523 -9.86 2.31 24.24
C VAL A 523 -10.02 1.32 25.40
N ASP A 524 -10.88 1.66 26.36
CA ASP A 524 -11.12 0.83 27.54
C ASP A 524 -12.04 -0.35 27.27
N THR A 525 -13.02 -0.20 26.37
CA THR A 525 -14.10 -1.18 26.21
C THR A 525 -13.99 -2.07 24.97
N ALA A 526 -13.32 -1.62 23.91
CA ALA A 526 -13.10 -2.40 22.69
C ALA A 526 -11.89 -3.33 22.84
N ARG A 527 -12.07 -4.37 23.67
CA ARG A 527 -11.01 -5.30 24.07
C ARG A 527 -11.37 -6.73 23.69
N ARG A 528 -10.41 -7.43 23.09
CA ARG A 528 -10.56 -8.82 22.63
C ARG A 528 -10.11 -9.80 23.71
N PRO A 529 -10.83 -10.89 23.99
CA PRO A 529 -10.35 -11.97 24.85
C PRO A 529 -8.96 -12.42 24.41
N LEU A 530 -8.02 -12.49 25.36
CA LEU A 530 -6.62 -12.81 25.06
C LEU A 530 -6.50 -14.14 24.32
N TRP A 531 -7.31 -15.15 24.70
CA TRP A 531 -7.31 -16.45 24.04
C TRP A 531 -7.57 -16.36 22.52
N MET A 532 -8.46 -15.47 22.08
CA MET A 532 -8.74 -15.26 20.65
C MET A 532 -7.54 -14.60 19.94
N ARG A 533 -6.89 -13.64 20.61
CA ARG A 533 -5.66 -13.00 20.12
C ARG A 533 -4.52 -14.00 20.02
N THR A 534 -4.36 -14.87 21.02
CA THR A 534 -3.35 -15.94 21.05
C THR A 534 -3.62 -16.96 19.95
N TYR A 535 -4.87 -17.39 19.76
CA TYR A 535 -5.26 -18.31 18.68
C TYR A 535 -4.87 -17.78 17.32
N ALA A 536 -5.26 -16.53 17.02
CA ALA A 536 -4.86 -15.87 15.79
C ALA A 536 -3.33 -15.77 15.68
N HIS A 537 -2.63 -15.34 16.73
CA HIS A 537 -1.16 -15.24 16.69
C HIS A 537 -0.46 -16.55 16.42
N TYR A 538 -0.93 -17.61 17.05
CA TYR A 538 -0.27 -18.89 17.01
C TYR A 538 -0.38 -19.52 15.61
N TRP A 539 -1.54 -19.39 14.97
CA TRP A 539 -1.85 -20.06 13.70
C TRP A 539 -1.75 -19.19 12.45
N ALA A 540 -1.94 -17.88 12.56
CA ALA A 540 -1.94 -16.95 11.43
C ALA A 540 -0.71 -16.04 11.37
N ASN A 541 0.27 -16.22 12.28
CA ASN A 541 1.59 -15.61 12.14
C ASN A 541 2.40 -16.36 11.07
N THR A 542 2.37 -15.84 9.85
CA THR A 542 3.11 -16.40 8.71
C THR A 542 4.61 -16.06 8.74
N GLY A 543 5.01 -15.07 9.56
CA GLY A 543 6.35 -14.48 9.56
C GLY A 543 7.38 -15.30 10.35
N SER A 544 6.97 -15.89 11.47
CA SER A 544 7.83 -16.64 12.38
C SER A 544 6.97 -17.75 12.98
N LYS A 545 7.19 -19.03 12.61
CA LYS A 545 6.41 -20.17 13.13
C LYS A 545 6.72 -20.39 14.62
N ILE A 546 6.20 -19.54 15.50
CA ILE A 546 6.38 -19.60 16.96
C ILE A 546 5.86 -20.93 17.52
N HIS A 547 4.80 -21.48 16.90
CA HIS A 547 4.17 -22.75 17.30
C HIS A 547 5.02 -24.02 17.09
N MET A 548 6.18 -23.95 16.42
CA MET A 548 7.00 -25.14 16.22
C MET A 548 7.77 -25.56 17.48
N ASN A 549 7.97 -24.64 18.43
CA ASN A 549 8.86 -24.87 19.58
C ASN A 549 8.15 -24.76 20.94
N ILE A 550 6.94 -24.22 20.98
CA ILE A 550 6.14 -24.05 22.21
C ILE A 550 4.69 -24.45 21.96
N THR A 551 4.06 -24.99 23.00
CA THR A 551 2.63 -25.30 23.01
C THR A 551 1.79 -24.03 22.97
N PHE A 552 0.51 -24.18 22.63
CA PHE A 552 -0.43 -23.06 22.65
C PHE A 552 -0.52 -22.39 24.02
N ASP A 553 -0.53 -23.18 25.09
CA ASP A 553 -0.65 -22.68 26.48
C ASP A 553 0.61 -21.94 26.91
N GLU A 554 1.80 -22.41 26.52
CA GLU A 554 3.05 -21.68 26.72
C GLU A 554 3.02 -20.34 25.99
N HIS A 555 2.59 -20.32 24.71
CA HIS A 555 2.46 -19.09 23.94
C HIS A 555 1.43 -18.12 24.52
N TYR A 556 0.32 -18.63 25.07
CA TYR A 556 -0.65 -17.83 25.81
C TYR A 556 0.00 -17.13 27.01
N ASN A 557 0.79 -17.87 27.79
CA ASN A 557 1.49 -17.34 28.95
C ASN A 557 2.59 -16.34 28.57
N ASP A 558 3.25 -16.54 27.43
CA ASP A 558 4.24 -15.59 26.90
C ASP A 558 3.59 -14.25 26.56
N ILE A 559 2.48 -14.25 25.78
CA ILE A 559 1.74 -13.01 25.49
C ILE A 559 1.24 -12.38 26.79
N LYS A 560 0.67 -13.16 27.71
CA LYS A 560 0.12 -12.68 28.97
C LYS A 560 1.17 -12.01 29.85
N SER A 561 2.37 -12.58 29.92
CA SER A 561 3.47 -12.09 30.75
C SER A 561 4.28 -10.97 30.08
N GLY A 562 4.02 -10.70 28.79
CA GLY A 562 4.84 -9.79 27.98
C GLY A 562 6.23 -10.37 27.70
N ALA A 563 6.42 -11.69 27.84
CA ALA A 563 7.67 -12.34 27.49
C ALA A 563 7.88 -12.25 25.97
N SER A 564 9.01 -11.65 25.58
CA SER A 564 9.38 -11.34 24.20
C SER A 564 9.21 -12.54 23.26
N THR A 565 8.17 -12.48 22.44
CA THR A 565 8.18 -13.03 21.08
C THR A 565 8.17 -11.83 20.12
N GLU A 566 8.85 -11.93 18.97
CA GLU A 566 8.87 -10.83 17.98
C GLU A 566 7.44 -10.31 17.75
N ASN A 567 7.22 -9.01 17.97
CA ASN A 567 5.94 -8.29 17.83
C ASN A 567 4.89 -8.44 18.97
N VAL A 568 5.24 -9.00 20.14
CA VAL A 568 4.29 -9.23 21.26
C VAL A 568 4.48 -8.32 22.49
N GLU A 569 5.61 -7.62 22.62
CA GLU A 569 5.92 -6.75 23.79
C GLU A 569 4.91 -5.59 24.03
N GLN A 570 3.87 -5.46 23.20
CA GLN A 570 2.92 -4.34 23.19
C GLN A 570 1.46 -4.79 23.02
N ASP A 571 1.08 -5.99 23.52
CA ASP A 571 -0.31 -6.47 23.44
C ASP A 571 -1.23 -5.90 24.56
N PHE A 572 -0.71 -5.07 25.48
CA PHE A 572 -1.46 -4.35 26.54
C PHE A 572 -2.49 -5.23 27.26
N VAL A 573 -2.03 -6.39 27.74
CA VAL A 573 -2.89 -7.37 28.40
C VAL A 573 -3.36 -6.83 29.76
N LEU A 574 -4.66 -6.89 30.00
CA LEU A 574 -5.28 -6.55 31.29
C LEU A 574 -6.35 -7.58 31.65
N GLU A 575 -6.54 -7.82 32.94
CA GLU A 575 -7.70 -8.55 33.43
C GLU A 575 -8.90 -7.60 33.53
N THR A 576 -9.89 -7.77 32.64
CA THR A 576 -11.08 -6.93 32.57
C THR A 576 -12.34 -7.72 32.89
N LEU A 577 -13.46 -7.04 33.16
CA LEU A 577 -14.77 -7.71 33.19
C LEU A 577 -15.06 -8.37 31.84
N VAL A 578 -15.80 -9.47 31.87
CA VAL A 578 -16.32 -10.07 30.64
C VAL A 578 -17.24 -9.06 29.96
N PRO A 579 -17.00 -8.71 28.68
CA PRO A 579 -17.89 -7.83 27.93
C PRO A 579 -19.34 -8.34 27.95
N GLU A 580 -20.31 -7.43 28.00
CA GLU A 580 -21.72 -7.82 28.17
C GLU A 580 -22.19 -8.77 27.05
N TRP A 581 -21.71 -8.59 25.82
CA TRP A 581 -22.00 -9.47 24.68
C TRP A 581 -21.40 -10.90 24.79
N LEU A 582 -20.52 -11.16 25.76
CA LEU A 582 -19.93 -12.47 26.04
C LEU A 582 -20.41 -13.10 27.35
N ARG A 583 -21.22 -12.39 28.14
CA ARG A 583 -21.63 -12.80 29.50
C ARG A 583 -22.40 -14.12 29.55
N GLY A 584 -23.15 -14.45 28.49
CA GLY A 584 -23.88 -15.73 28.38
C GLY A 584 -23.04 -16.91 27.88
N ILE A 585 -21.81 -16.65 27.42
CA ILE A 585 -20.92 -17.65 26.81
C ILE A 585 -19.77 -17.97 27.77
N ILE A 586 -19.21 -16.94 28.41
CA ILE A 586 -18.05 -17.06 29.30
C ILE A 586 -18.55 -17.14 30.76
N PRO A 587 -18.27 -18.23 31.48
CA PRO A 587 -18.77 -18.44 32.85
C PRO A 587 -18.02 -17.61 33.90
N PHE A 588 -16.93 -16.94 33.52
CA PHE A 588 -16.10 -16.15 34.40
C PHE A 588 -16.62 -14.72 34.53
N LYS A 589 -16.33 -14.06 35.66
CA LYS A 589 -16.64 -12.63 35.85
C LYS A 589 -15.65 -11.73 35.12
N LYS A 590 -14.40 -12.17 35.03
CA LYS A 590 -13.29 -11.46 34.42
C LYS A 590 -12.47 -12.40 33.54
N ILE A 591 -11.80 -11.83 32.55
CA ILE A 591 -10.91 -12.53 31.62
C ILE A 591 -9.71 -11.63 31.27
N ASP A 592 -8.61 -12.25 30.86
CA ASP A 592 -7.51 -11.53 30.23
C ASP A 592 -7.97 -11.01 28.85
N THR A 593 -7.71 -9.74 28.56
CA THR A 593 -8.05 -9.11 27.29
C THR A 593 -6.90 -8.27 26.75
N THR A 594 -6.83 -8.14 25.43
CA THR A 594 -5.91 -7.25 24.71
C THR A 594 -6.68 -6.08 24.11
N GLN A 595 -6.02 -4.93 24.00
CA GLN A 595 -6.57 -3.73 23.38
C GLN A 595 -6.62 -3.87 21.85
N THR A 596 -7.72 -3.44 21.21
CA THR A 596 -7.89 -3.58 19.74
C THR A 596 -7.85 -2.27 18.97
N ILE A 597 -7.68 -1.16 19.68
CA ILE A 597 -7.72 0.21 19.15
C ILE A 597 -6.52 0.97 19.68
N GLN A 598 -5.82 1.70 18.81
CA GLN A 598 -4.67 2.49 19.21
C GLN A 598 -5.11 3.88 19.70
N GLU A 599 -4.58 4.29 20.86
CA GLU A 599 -4.80 5.61 21.43
C GLU A 599 -4.37 6.72 20.44
N ASN A 600 -5.13 7.81 20.36
CA ASN A 600 -4.83 8.97 19.51
C ASN A 600 -4.79 8.74 17.99
N SER A 601 -5.24 7.60 17.48
CA SER A 601 -5.21 7.26 16.04
C SER A 601 -6.58 6.87 15.47
N THR A 602 -7.64 7.09 16.25
CA THR A 602 -9.03 6.91 15.80
C THR A 602 -9.67 8.26 15.53
N GLY A 603 -10.33 8.38 14.39
CA GLY A 603 -11.18 9.52 14.05
C GLY A 603 -12.65 9.13 13.93
N PHE A 604 -13.52 10.13 14.07
CA PHE A 604 -14.96 9.99 13.87
C PHE A 604 -15.45 11.01 12.85
N VAL A 605 -16.26 10.56 11.90
CA VAL A 605 -16.87 11.40 10.85
C VAL A 605 -18.36 11.16 10.85
N ILE A 606 -19.17 12.23 10.85
CA ILE A 606 -20.60 12.10 10.63
C ILE A 606 -20.87 12.08 9.13
N THR A 607 -21.49 11.01 8.63
CA THR A 607 -21.75 10.81 7.21
C THR A 607 -22.72 9.64 6.98
N GLY A 608 -23.20 9.47 5.76
CA GLY A 608 -24.09 8.38 5.35
C GLY A 608 -25.57 8.74 5.29
N GLY A 609 -25.92 10.03 5.42
CA GLY A 609 -27.29 10.54 5.38
C GLY A 609 -28.14 10.16 6.61
N ASP A 610 -29.46 10.30 6.45
CA ASP A 610 -30.46 10.20 7.54
C ASP A 610 -31.43 9.01 7.34
N ILE A 611 -31.17 8.08 6.41
CA ILE A 611 -32.11 6.97 6.15
C ILE A 611 -32.11 5.91 7.25
N SER A 612 -31.04 5.81 8.04
CA SER A 612 -30.87 4.78 9.07
C SER A 612 -29.79 5.15 10.07
N SER A 613 -29.95 4.73 11.32
CA SER A 613 -28.93 4.85 12.37
C SER A 613 -27.88 3.74 12.25
N GLN A 614 -26.73 4.07 11.67
CA GLN A 614 -25.65 3.13 11.37
C GLN A 614 -24.26 3.65 11.75
N ALA A 615 -23.35 2.69 11.97
CA ALA A 615 -21.93 2.96 12.11
C ALA A 615 -21.11 2.07 11.16
N GLN A 616 -20.09 2.66 10.52
CA GLN A 616 -19.14 1.95 9.69
C GLN A 616 -17.73 2.10 10.26
N ILE A 617 -17.12 0.97 10.62
CA ILE A 617 -15.80 0.91 11.23
C ILE A 617 -14.82 0.53 10.14
N MET A 618 -13.90 1.43 9.80
CA MET A 618 -12.84 1.20 8.83
C MET A 618 -11.49 1.12 9.55
N PRO A 619 -10.96 -0.08 9.81
CA PRO A 619 -9.61 -0.23 10.36
C PRO A 619 -8.60 0.21 9.31
N GLY A 620 -7.64 1.04 9.71
CA GLY A 620 -6.90 1.86 8.78
C GLY A 620 -5.62 2.43 9.36
N GLY A 621 -4.85 3.13 8.52
CA GLY A 621 -3.51 3.63 8.84
C GLY A 621 -3.54 5.12 9.12
N ASP A 622 -2.36 5.71 9.29
CA ASP A 622 -2.17 7.15 9.44
C ASP A 622 -2.98 7.94 8.39
N ALA A 623 -3.57 9.05 8.80
CA ALA A 623 -4.18 10.01 7.88
C ALA A 623 -3.24 11.21 7.68
N CYS A 624 -3.38 11.91 6.56
CA CYS A 624 -2.66 13.14 6.28
C CYS A 624 -3.62 14.16 5.68
N SER A 625 -3.57 15.39 6.17
CA SER A 625 -4.47 16.47 5.76
C SER A 625 -3.70 17.62 5.12
N PHE A 626 -4.27 18.22 4.08
CA PHE A 626 -3.75 19.41 3.42
C PHE A 626 -4.87 20.41 3.13
N ASN A 627 -4.52 21.69 3.26
CA ASN A 627 -5.37 22.78 2.77
C ASN A 627 -5.57 22.71 1.26
N VAL A 628 -6.79 23.00 0.85
CA VAL A 628 -7.16 23.20 -0.56
C VAL A 628 -6.96 24.67 -0.89
N ASN A 629 -5.88 24.98 -1.61
CA ASN A 629 -5.55 26.35 -2.00
C ASN A 629 -6.28 26.74 -3.29
N LEU A 630 -7.23 27.65 -3.18
CA LEU A 630 -8.00 28.14 -4.31
C LEU A 630 -7.31 29.36 -4.97
N PRO A 631 -7.38 29.51 -6.30
CA PRO A 631 -6.87 30.71 -6.97
C PRO A 631 -7.69 31.95 -6.59
N ARG A 632 -7.08 33.14 -6.69
CA ARG A 632 -7.73 34.40 -6.26
C ARG A 632 -9.03 34.71 -6.99
N ASN A 633 -9.17 34.24 -8.22
CA ASN A 633 -10.36 34.40 -9.06
C ASN A 633 -11.29 33.17 -9.01
N TRP A 634 -11.20 32.34 -7.96
CA TRP A 634 -12.00 31.12 -7.80
C TRP A 634 -13.49 31.34 -8.04
N ASP A 635 -14.12 32.32 -7.38
CA ASP A 635 -15.57 32.55 -7.53
C ASP A 635 -15.97 32.89 -8.98
N THR A 636 -15.09 33.52 -9.75
CA THR A 636 -15.34 33.79 -11.18
C THR A 636 -15.26 32.50 -12.01
N LEU A 637 -14.28 31.65 -11.73
CA LEU A 637 -14.12 30.34 -12.38
C LEU A 637 -15.27 29.41 -12.02
N ALA A 638 -15.59 29.30 -10.74
CA ALA A 638 -16.70 28.50 -10.22
C ALA A 638 -18.06 28.96 -10.79
N ALA A 639 -18.27 30.28 -10.94
CA ALA A 639 -19.47 30.80 -11.58
C ALA A 639 -19.62 30.39 -13.05
N ASN A 640 -18.52 30.21 -13.79
CA ASN A 640 -18.58 29.70 -15.17
C ASN A 640 -19.10 28.25 -15.23
N GLU A 641 -18.83 27.47 -14.18
CA GLU A 641 -19.32 26.09 -14.01
C GLU A 641 -20.69 26.03 -13.30
N GLY A 642 -21.28 27.19 -12.97
CA GLY A 642 -22.63 27.30 -12.40
C GLY A 642 -22.69 27.29 -10.87
N TYR A 643 -21.58 27.48 -10.17
CA TYR A 643 -21.53 27.54 -8.71
C TYR A 643 -21.68 28.96 -8.15
N SER A 644 -22.32 29.09 -6.99
CA SER A 644 -22.32 30.32 -6.20
C SER A 644 -20.95 30.59 -5.57
N PRO A 645 -20.65 31.83 -5.12
CA PRO A 645 -19.42 32.16 -4.41
C PRO A 645 -19.17 31.24 -3.21
N ILE A 646 -17.90 30.91 -2.92
CA ILE A 646 -17.57 29.94 -1.87
C ILE A 646 -18.02 30.38 -0.46
N ALA A 647 -18.13 31.68 -0.23
CA ALA A 647 -18.60 32.26 1.03
C ALA A 647 -20.07 31.90 1.35
N ASP A 648 -20.89 31.60 0.35
CA ASP A 648 -22.29 31.20 0.53
C ASP A 648 -22.41 29.81 1.17
N TYR A 649 -21.30 29.05 1.21
CA TYR A 649 -21.21 27.72 1.80
C TYR A 649 -20.53 27.74 3.17
N TYR A 650 -20.28 28.91 3.77
CA TYR A 650 -19.66 29.00 5.10
C TYR A 650 -20.65 28.60 6.19
N LEU A 651 -20.15 27.87 7.18
CA LEU A 651 -20.90 27.55 8.40
C LEU A 651 -20.57 28.56 9.50
N SER A 652 -21.52 28.77 10.40
CA SER A 652 -21.33 29.52 11.65
C SER A 652 -21.17 28.53 12.81
N GLU A 653 -20.31 28.88 13.77
CA GLU A 653 -20.21 28.20 15.06
C GLU A 653 -21.50 28.26 15.88
#